data_AF-A0A8D9FC02-F1
#
_entry.id   AF-A0A8D9FC02-F1
#
_cell.length_a   1.000
_cell.length_b   1.000
_cell.length_c   1.000
_cell.angle_alpha   90.00
_cell.angle_beta   90.00
_cell.angle_gamma   90.00
#
_symmetry.space_group_name_H-M   'P 1'
#
loop_
_entity.id
_entity.type
_entity.pdbx_description
1 polymer ?
#
loop_
_entity_poly.entity_id
_entity_poly.type
_entity_poly.pdbx_seq_one_letter_code
_entity_poly.pdbx_strand_id
1 'polypeptide(L)'
;MLQSVIRFYEYIVGIHDVPPDYACVVDSRDEMELEDLSKKLSISTKELTRVSALITSEVSCTTSTINTPAKKHHRVKFSDASNFTEYVRLFTILDTKNPEQKKRDNPTTRTNENKRDTTRVNDKRQSSVEEEEKSLDDGFVHINASCSQDTLIRVSSVMFQGVVYGSCSLTQFMEQCKASMIGAEDLMRLALLYWSNKEHGSNIYKEMIQFSNVLKYICIAKETCSSSWWSSIRSQLSKCANPLSAMTAALICRGVSIQWNKHLDQPERLEEDDDIDWESYDTSSCEWSLLIGQLEDISILDRSTTGCIVVSQDIALEVDQPRVTLEYVLAQGRGCVTEVVARWLCSCGFNPHHVVDRQDTEFTMNNTNANSSPNKKNRITGVAEGMKPHVEESVEAKPLNPNEVKVLETLKNLKQHFPFSLSCSTLLAHMCWEYIGAYETHPHRLELLNACFNCLEQIQSSHIKQGLCYLLWTQHLRVKFESCLRLLHKVGKLPKELLCKQDLKVSDTQIASFLQLFSQYFEQYIQANLTSEVCERPRIQYEPFWEGRTRPSPTFVQLSLTQPPATYEFLHLLLQTTHAFHIMVAFSLRVPKPLNAFFDSASQSGLFTDIHSKSFSVSRIVPDSKLVESRTKFLLRALTNVIQLIQTDLNPDGEVVYQVNRCTPWISRIMELGAEWSVSSDLLRRHQVCELYASGYDQLAQEITPLVSETSLLGSQLLVILGLRMKLVLQNTKNTQLKSTLSCLSPSITAWLDALNLTNEMNIESTELAAMADFSQTIVNLLPEDHQDRHMANLLAECLPQIVHNNTSR
;
A
#
# COMPACT_ATOMS: atom_id res chain seq x y z
N MET A 1 -13.00 31.80 49.49
CA MET A 1 -12.63 31.06 48.27
C MET A 1 -11.13 31.17 47.96
N LEU A 2 -10.58 32.36 47.68
CA LEU A 2 -9.13 32.49 47.37
C LEU A 2 -8.21 31.87 48.44
N GLN A 3 -8.46 32.13 49.72
CA GLN A 3 -7.64 31.57 50.81
C GLN A 3 -7.69 30.03 50.87
N SER A 4 -8.81 29.42 50.48
CA SER A 4 -8.96 27.95 50.39
C SER A 4 -8.10 27.37 49.28
N VAL A 5 -8.13 28.01 48.10
CA VAL A 5 -7.31 27.64 46.93
C VAL A 5 -5.82 27.78 47.24
N ILE A 6 -5.41 28.86 47.92
CA ILE A 6 -4.01 29.07 48.33
C ILE A 6 -3.54 27.99 49.32
N ARG A 7 -4.33 27.68 50.35
CA ARG A 7 -3.97 26.62 51.31
C ARG A 7 -3.82 25.25 50.65
N PHE A 8 -4.68 24.96 49.68
CA PHE A 8 -4.57 23.70 48.92
C PHE A 8 -3.31 23.66 48.07
N TYR A 9 -2.92 24.78 47.44
CA TYR A 9 -1.64 24.89 46.74
C TYR A 9 -0.44 24.66 47.67
N GLU A 10 -0.41 25.30 48.84
CA GLU A 10 0.66 25.14 49.84
C GLU A 10 0.79 23.68 50.28
N TYR A 11 -0.34 23.00 50.51
CA TYR A 11 -0.37 21.58 50.83
C TYR A 11 0.21 20.72 49.70
N ILE A 12 -0.24 20.93 48.46
CA ILE A 12 0.24 20.17 47.30
C ILE A 12 1.75 20.34 47.13
N VAL A 13 2.26 21.57 47.20
CA VAL A 13 3.70 21.85 47.08
C VAL A 13 4.50 21.10 48.15
N GLY A 14 4.00 21.02 49.38
CA GLY A 14 4.64 20.27 50.47
C GLY A 14 4.73 18.76 50.25
N ILE A 15 3.89 18.17 49.39
CA ILE A 15 3.89 16.73 49.09
C ILE A 15 4.98 16.36 48.07
N HIS A 16 5.39 17.29 47.20
CA HIS A 16 6.34 17.02 46.12
C HIS A 16 7.77 16.76 46.59
N ASP A 17 8.11 17.16 47.82
CA ASP A 17 9.39 16.85 48.46
C ASP A 17 9.43 15.44 49.08
N VAL A 18 8.29 14.75 49.14
CA VAL A 18 8.19 13.39 49.70
C VAL A 18 8.43 12.36 48.60
N PRO A 19 9.44 11.47 48.76
CA PRO A 19 9.75 10.46 47.76
C PRO A 19 8.53 9.53 47.55
N PRO A 20 8.24 9.12 46.30
CA PRO A 20 7.18 8.17 46.04
C PRO A 20 7.37 6.86 46.80
N ASP A 21 6.28 6.26 47.25
CA ASP A 21 6.29 4.92 47.83
C ASP A 21 6.35 3.85 46.72
N TYR A 22 7.55 3.53 46.24
CA TYR A 22 7.80 2.48 45.24
C TYR A 22 8.27 1.15 45.84
N ALA A 23 8.02 0.88 47.14
CA ALA A 23 8.65 -0.23 47.86
C ALA A 23 8.33 -1.65 47.35
N CYS A 24 7.40 -1.82 46.40
CA CYS A 24 7.16 -3.09 45.70
C CYS A 24 6.93 -2.83 44.21
N VAL A 25 7.89 -3.18 43.36
CA VAL A 25 7.59 -3.41 41.94
C VAL A 25 6.80 -4.71 41.91
N VAL A 26 5.51 -4.63 41.60
CA VAL A 26 4.67 -5.81 41.41
C VAL A 26 5.09 -6.41 40.07
N ASP A 27 5.88 -7.48 40.11
CA ASP A 27 6.23 -8.21 38.90
C ASP A 27 4.94 -8.86 38.40
N SER A 28 4.42 -8.39 37.27
CA SER A 28 3.11 -8.75 36.68
C SER A 28 2.92 -10.24 36.31
N ARG A 29 3.73 -11.15 36.84
CA ARG A 29 3.82 -12.57 36.49
C ARG A 29 3.09 -13.49 37.48
N ASP A 30 2.71 -13.03 38.66
CA ASP A 30 1.97 -13.87 39.64
C ASP A 30 0.45 -13.77 39.44
N GLU A 31 -0.19 -14.90 39.06
CA GLU A 31 -1.65 -14.99 38.81
C GLU A 31 -2.49 -14.59 40.03
N MET A 32 -2.02 -14.89 41.24
CA MET A 32 -2.70 -14.56 42.50
C MET A 32 -2.76 -13.05 42.76
N GLU A 33 -1.77 -12.28 42.31
CA GLU A 33 -1.73 -10.82 42.45
C GLU A 33 -2.65 -10.13 41.42
N LEU A 34 -2.77 -10.71 40.23
CA LEU A 34 -3.67 -10.24 39.16
C LEU A 34 -5.16 -10.40 39.53
N GLU A 35 -5.51 -11.46 40.25
CA GLU A 35 -6.88 -11.64 40.76
C GLU A 35 -7.25 -10.62 41.84
N ASP A 36 -6.32 -10.30 42.74
CA ASP A 36 -6.55 -9.26 43.77
C ASP A 36 -6.70 -7.87 43.14
N LEU A 37 -5.87 -7.56 42.13
CA LEU A 37 -5.98 -6.35 41.32
C LEU A 37 -7.32 -6.25 40.58
N SER A 38 -7.73 -7.35 39.95
CA SER A 38 -9.02 -7.48 39.25
C SER A 38 -10.20 -7.14 40.18
N LYS A 39 -10.19 -7.67 41.40
CA LYS A 39 -11.21 -7.40 42.43
C LYS A 39 -11.21 -5.91 42.85
N LYS A 40 -10.05 -5.35 43.17
CA LYS A 40 -9.91 -3.95 43.65
C LYS A 40 -10.39 -2.92 42.63
N LEU A 41 -10.10 -3.16 41.34
CA LEU A 41 -10.45 -2.26 40.25
C LEU A 41 -11.80 -2.59 39.60
N SER A 42 -12.39 -3.75 39.87
CA SER A 42 -13.56 -4.27 39.15
C SER A 42 -13.31 -4.34 37.62
N ILE A 43 -12.13 -4.82 37.26
CA ILE A 43 -11.65 -5.01 35.88
C ILE A 43 -11.29 -6.48 35.70
N SER A 44 -11.56 -7.09 34.55
CA SER A 44 -11.21 -8.50 34.33
C SER A 44 -9.70 -8.73 34.27
N THR A 45 -9.24 -9.92 34.67
CA THR A 45 -7.83 -10.32 34.56
C THR A 45 -7.33 -10.24 33.11
N LYS A 46 -8.18 -10.60 32.13
CA LYS A 46 -7.88 -10.48 30.70
C LYS A 46 -7.62 -9.04 30.24
N GLU A 47 -8.35 -8.06 30.76
CA GLU A 47 -8.12 -6.63 30.44
C GLU A 47 -6.83 -6.13 31.07
N LEU A 48 -6.51 -6.55 32.29
CA LEU A 48 -5.23 -6.23 32.94
C LEU A 48 -4.04 -6.80 32.16
N THR A 49 -4.13 -8.06 31.69
CA THR A 49 -3.08 -8.66 30.84
C THR A 49 -2.85 -7.87 29.55
N ARG A 50 -3.93 -7.39 28.92
CA ARG A 50 -3.85 -6.54 27.70
C ARG A 50 -3.13 -5.21 27.97
N VAL A 51 -3.44 -4.55 29.09
CA VAL A 51 -2.70 -3.34 29.54
C VAL A 51 -1.21 -3.64 29.71
N SER A 52 -0.86 -4.77 30.33
CA SER A 52 0.53 -5.22 30.46
C SER A 52 1.23 -5.40 29.11
N ALA A 53 0.57 -6.05 28.15
CA ALA A 53 1.11 -6.31 26.81
C ALA A 53 1.38 -5.01 26.04
N LEU A 54 0.48 -4.04 26.16
CA LEU A 54 0.66 -2.71 25.57
C LEU A 54 1.84 -1.97 26.21
N ILE A 55 2.01 -2.00 27.52
CA ILE A 55 3.12 -1.28 28.17
C ILE A 55 4.47 -1.96 27.93
N THR A 56 4.51 -3.30 27.99
CA THR A 56 5.78 -4.05 27.83
C THR A 56 6.36 -3.97 26.43
N SER A 57 5.53 -3.86 25.39
CA SER A 57 6.02 -3.67 24.03
C SER A 57 6.70 -2.30 23.82
N GLU A 58 6.67 -1.38 24.80
CA GLU A 58 7.03 0.06 24.62
C GLU A 58 8.53 0.25 24.81
N VAL A 59 9.06 -0.66 25.61
CA VAL A 59 10.46 -0.81 25.94
C VAL A 59 11.24 -1.45 24.78
N SER A 60 10.58 -2.15 23.86
CA SER A 60 11.23 -2.93 22.81
C SER A 60 11.53 -2.13 21.52
N CYS A 61 10.71 -1.12 21.18
CA CYS A 61 10.88 -0.34 19.94
C CYS A 61 11.93 0.79 20.01
N THR A 62 12.45 1.13 21.19
CA THR A 62 13.41 2.24 21.37
C THR A 62 14.89 1.83 21.33
N THR A 63 15.21 0.59 20.94
CA THR A 63 16.61 0.11 20.93
C THR A 63 17.27 0.24 19.55
N SER A 64 17.62 1.47 19.17
CA SER A 64 18.83 1.68 18.38
C SER A 64 19.56 2.95 18.82
N THR A 65 20.80 2.75 19.26
CA THR A 65 21.84 3.74 19.59
C THR A 65 21.69 4.61 20.86
N ILE A 66 22.68 4.39 21.75
CA ILE A 66 23.20 5.25 22.82
C ILE A 66 22.56 5.09 24.21
N ASN A 67 23.36 4.46 25.08
CA ASN A 67 23.38 4.51 26.54
C ASN A 67 22.03 4.36 27.26
N THR A 68 21.90 3.25 27.98
CA THR A 68 21.02 3.16 29.16
C THR A 68 21.08 4.48 29.94
N PRO A 69 20.01 5.30 29.94
CA PRO A 69 19.96 6.38 30.90
C PRO A 69 19.71 5.69 32.22
N ALA A 70 20.68 5.81 33.14
CA ALA A 70 20.47 5.53 34.55
C ALA A 70 19.08 6.04 34.96
N LYS A 71 18.32 5.20 35.66
CA LYS A 71 17.03 5.48 36.32
C LYS A 71 16.92 6.95 36.74
N LYS A 72 16.47 7.82 35.83
CA LYS A 72 16.13 9.20 36.17
C LYS A 72 14.73 9.10 36.75
N HIS A 73 14.67 8.95 38.06
CA HIS A 73 13.47 9.28 38.82
C HIS A 73 12.95 10.60 38.26
N HIS A 74 11.74 10.59 37.69
CA HIS A 74 11.03 11.79 37.28
C HIS A 74 10.70 12.60 38.55
N ARG A 75 11.71 13.29 39.09
CA ARG A 75 11.49 14.42 39.98
C ARG A 75 10.94 15.52 39.09
N VAL A 76 9.63 15.74 39.13
CA VAL A 76 9.06 17.00 38.66
C VAL A 76 9.61 18.06 39.60
N LYS A 77 10.74 18.67 39.22
CA LYS A 77 11.27 19.83 39.92
C LYS A 77 10.47 21.04 39.46
N PHE A 78 9.86 21.74 40.40
CA PHE A 78 9.33 23.08 40.15
C PHE A 78 10.45 24.00 39.70
N SER A 79 10.27 24.69 38.58
CA SER A 79 10.98 25.94 38.30
C SER A 79 10.06 27.11 38.67
N ASP A 80 10.42 27.79 39.76
CA ASP A 80 10.13 29.19 40.11
C ASP A 80 8.67 29.71 40.21
N ALA A 81 8.56 30.90 40.80
CA ALA A 81 7.36 31.60 41.29
C ALA A 81 6.25 31.88 40.24
N SER A 82 6.44 31.54 38.97
CA SER A 82 5.41 31.65 37.92
C SER A 82 4.24 30.68 38.13
N ASN A 83 4.49 29.52 38.76
CA ASN A 83 3.52 28.43 38.87
C ASN A 83 2.38 28.72 39.85
N PHE A 84 2.60 29.52 40.90
CA PHE A 84 1.52 29.93 41.81
C PHE A 84 0.53 30.87 41.10
N THR A 85 1.05 31.79 40.28
CA THR A 85 0.21 32.72 39.52
C THR A 85 -0.60 31.96 38.46
N GLU A 86 0.01 30.98 37.79
CA GLU A 86 -0.69 30.07 36.86
C GLU A 86 -1.78 29.24 37.57
N TYR A 87 -1.47 28.71 38.75
CA TYR A 87 -2.42 27.93 39.56
C TYR A 87 -3.64 28.77 40.00
N VAL A 88 -3.42 29.98 40.52
CA VAL A 88 -4.52 30.85 40.96
C VAL A 88 -5.35 31.33 39.77
N ARG A 89 -4.73 31.62 38.62
CA ARG A 89 -5.42 32.03 37.38
C ARG A 89 -6.31 30.93 36.80
N LEU A 90 -6.05 29.67 37.16
CA LEU A 90 -6.83 28.52 36.74
C LEU A 90 -8.27 28.58 37.21
N PHE A 91 -8.56 29.34 38.28
CA PHE A 91 -9.86 29.35 38.92
C PHE A 91 -10.57 30.70 38.81
N THR A 92 -11.86 30.65 38.49
CA THR A 92 -12.75 31.81 38.58
C THR A 92 -13.17 31.97 40.04
N ILE A 93 -12.55 32.92 40.74
CA ILE A 93 -12.86 33.19 42.14
C ILE A 93 -13.91 34.28 42.17
N LEU A 94 -15.15 33.89 42.47
CA LEU A 94 -16.25 34.83 42.62
C LEU A 94 -16.06 35.64 43.91
N ASP A 95 -16.03 36.96 43.77
CA ASP A 95 -16.11 37.87 44.91
C ASP A 95 -17.53 37.80 45.45
N THR A 96 -17.71 37.24 46.65
CA THR A 96 -18.99 37.30 47.37
C THR A 96 -19.28 38.74 47.74
N LYS A 97 -19.86 39.52 46.82
CA LYS A 97 -20.34 40.87 47.12
C LYS A 97 -21.52 40.75 48.08
N ASN A 98 -21.30 41.34 49.27
CA ASN A 98 -22.27 41.54 50.34
C ASN A 98 -23.68 41.89 49.82
N PRO A 99 -24.77 41.27 50.30
CA PRO A 99 -26.14 41.55 49.85
C PRO A 99 -26.62 43.00 50.11
N GLU A 100 -25.89 43.80 50.88
CA GLU A 100 -26.36 45.11 51.35
C GLU A 100 -26.18 46.28 50.36
N GLN A 101 -25.47 46.09 49.23
CA GLN A 101 -25.16 47.21 48.33
C GLN A 101 -26.07 47.37 47.11
N LYS A 102 -27.11 46.54 46.96
CA LYS A 102 -28.11 46.68 45.88
C LYS A 102 -29.18 47.75 46.13
N LYS A 103 -29.12 48.49 47.25
CA LYS A 103 -30.16 49.46 47.66
C LYS A 103 -29.84 50.94 47.46
N ARG A 104 -28.71 51.32 46.85
CA ARG A 104 -28.33 52.76 46.80
C ARG A 104 -28.24 53.44 45.44
N ASP A 105 -28.30 52.75 44.32
CA ASP A 105 -28.22 53.44 43.02
C ASP A 105 -29.53 53.28 42.24
N ASN A 106 -30.50 54.10 42.63
CA ASN A 106 -31.58 54.53 41.76
C ASN A 106 -31.51 56.06 41.67
N PRO A 107 -31.33 56.64 40.47
CA PRO A 107 -31.92 57.93 40.16
C PRO A 107 -33.00 57.77 39.08
N THR A 108 -34.18 58.16 39.51
CA THR A 108 -35.43 58.48 38.82
C THR A 108 -35.28 59.29 37.52
N THR A 109 -35.92 58.75 36.46
CA THR A 109 -36.88 59.39 35.53
C THR A 109 -36.57 60.72 34.81
N ARG A 110 -36.68 60.68 33.46
CA ARG A 110 -37.73 61.35 32.64
C ARG A 110 -37.42 61.17 31.12
N THR A 111 -38.17 60.32 30.41
CA THR A 111 -39.25 60.65 29.44
C THR A 111 -38.86 61.54 28.26
N ASN A 112 -38.75 61.00 27.03
CA ASN A 112 -39.86 60.96 26.04
C ASN A 112 -39.42 60.46 24.64
N GLU A 113 -40.19 59.49 24.13
CA GLU A 113 -40.81 59.40 22.79
C GLU A 113 -40.06 59.96 21.55
N ASN A 114 -39.79 59.15 20.52
CA ASN A 114 -40.73 58.66 19.50
C ASN A 114 -40.01 58.19 18.20
N LYS A 115 -40.45 57.02 17.71
CA LYS A 115 -40.71 56.62 16.31
C LYS A 115 -39.61 56.43 15.25
N ARG A 116 -39.59 55.16 14.79
CA ARG A 116 -39.74 54.61 13.41
C ARG A 116 -38.52 54.09 12.65
N ASP A 117 -38.52 52.75 12.60
CA ASP A 117 -38.59 51.86 11.42
C ASP A 117 -37.38 51.53 10.54
N THR A 118 -37.15 50.20 10.49
CA THR A 118 -36.55 49.34 9.44
C THR A 118 -35.03 49.44 9.26
N THR A 119 -34.22 48.36 9.29
CA THR A 119 -34.43 46.99 8.78
C THR A 119 -33.42 46.02 9.42
N ARG A 120 -33.82 44.75 9.49
CA ARG A 120 -33.24 43.64 10.25
C ARG A 120 -32.38 42.75 9.35
N VAL A 121 -31.12 42.49 9.72
CA VAL A 121 -30.37 41.27 9.39
C VAL A 121 -29.73 40.81 10.69
N ASN A 122 -30.28 39.73 11.27
CA ASN A 122 -29.93 39.24 12.60
C ASN A 122 -28.68 38.36 12.55
N ASP A 123 -27.62 38.85 13.19
CA ASP A 123 -26.56 38.04 13.79
C ASP A 123 -27.14 37.10 14.85
N LYS A 124 -26.95 35.79 14.65
CA LYS A 124 -27.33 34.72 15.59
C LYS A 124 -26.10 34.15 16.33
N ARG A 125 -25.02 34.95 16.46
CA ARG A 125 -23.78 34.53 17.14
C ARG A 125 -23.52 35.19 18.50
N GLN A 126 -24.40 36.09 18.95
CA GLN A 126 -24.21 36.80 20.23
C GLN A 126 -25.26 36.46 21.30
N SER A 127 -26.33 35.73 20.99
CA SER A 127 -27.35 35.37 21.99
C SER A 127 -27.05 34.07 22.77
N SER A 128 -25.97 33.36 22.46
CA SER A 128 -25.57 32.14 23.18
C SER A 128 -24.51 32.37 24.25
N VAL A 129 -23.92 33.57 24.32
CA VAL A 129 -22.90 33.92 25.32
C VAL A 129 -23.52 34.55 26.58
N GLU A 130 -24.69 35.18 26.45
CA GLU A 130 -25.35 35.84 27.59
C GLU A 130 -26.27 34.92 28.41
N GLU A 131 -26.55 33.69 27.95
CA GLU A 131 -27.35 32.71 28.71
C GLU A 131 -26.50 31.79 29.62
N GLU A 132 -25.19 31.66 29.41
CA GLU A 132 -24.30 30.84 30.27
C GLU A 132 -23.74 31.57 31.50
N GLU A 133 -23.77 32.91 31.56
CA GLU A 133 -23.28 33.69 32.72
C GLU A 133 -24.28 33.76 33.90
N LYS A 134 -25.47 33.16 33.77
CA LYS A 134 -26.50 33.18 34.82
C LYS A 134 -26.73 31.81 35.48
N SER A 135 -25.75 31.29 36.24
CA SER A 135 -26.01 30.45 37.44
C SER A 135 -24.76 29.95 38.18
N LEU A 136 -23.63 30.68 38.23
CA LEU A 136 -22.44 30.25 38.98
C LEU A 136 -22.49 30.78 40.43
N ASP A 137 -23.55 30.55 41.20
CA ASP A 137 -23.56 30.84 42.64
C ASP A 137 -23.91 29.57 43.43
N ASP A 138 -23.16 28.51 43.17
CA ASP A 138 -23.27 27.20 43.83
C ASP A 138 -22.29 27.07 45.02
N GLY A 139 -21.52 28.13 45.31
CA GLY A 139 -20.53 28.16 46.38
C GLY A 139 -19.22 27.46 46.05
N PHE A 140 -19.02 26.94 44.84
CA PHE A 140 -17.79 26.27 44.44
C PHE A 140 -16.87 27.15 43.59
N VAL A 141 -15.61 26.73 43.52
CA VAL A 141 -14.57 27.33 42.69
C VAL A 141 -14.46 26.51 41.40
N HIS A 142 -14.60 27.19 40.26
CA HIS A 142 -14.60 26.56 38.93
C HIS A 142 -13.40 26.92 38.10
N ILE A 143 -13.06 26.06 37.12
CA ILE A 143 -11.98 26.33 36.17
C ILE A 143 -12.36 27.54 35.29
N ASN A 144 -11.42 28.46 35.14
CA ASN A 144 -11.55 29.61 34.26
C ASN A 144 -11.45 29.16 32.79
N ALA A 145 -12.52 29.38 32.02
CA ALA A 145 -12.63 29.00 30.61
C ALA A 145 -11.56 29.63 29.70
N SER A 146 -10.89 30.71 30.13
CA SER A 146 -9.82 31.36 29.37
C SER A 146 -8.42 30.73 29.53
N CYS A 147 -8.29 29.70 30.37
CA CYS A 147 -6.99 29.04 30.60
C CYS A 147 -6.53 28.19 29.42
N SER A 148 -5.24 28.27 29.10
CA SER A 148 -4.64 27.42 28.06
C SER A 148 -4.54 25.95 28.51
N GLN A 149 -4.66 25.04 27.54
CA GLN A 149 -4.56 23.60 27.78
C GLN A 149 -3.22 23.20 28.43
N ASP A 150 -2.11 23.81 28.02
CA ASP A 150 -0.78 23.54 28.60
C ASP A 150 -0.72 23.90 30.10
N THR A 151 -1.40 24.98 30.50
CA THR A 151 -1.47 25.40 31.90
C THR A 151 -2.30 24.40 32.71
N LEU A 152 -3.43 23.95 32.16
CA LEU A 152 -4.26 22.91 32.76
C LEU A 152 -3.48 21.61 32.98
N ILE A 153 -2.68 21.18 32.00
CA ILE A 153 -1.85 19.97 32.10
C ILE A 153 -0.80 20.14 33.21
N ARG A 154 -0.05 21.24 33.22
CA ARG A 154 0.97 21.49 34.26
C ARG A 154 0.38 21.49 35.67
N VAL A 155 -0.74 22.20 35.87
CA VAL A 155 -1.39 22.28 37.19
C VAL A 155 -1.99 20.94 37.58
N SER A 156 -2.59 20.20 36.65
CA SER A 156 -3.15 18.86 36.93
C SER A 156 -2.07 17.89 37.42
N SER A 157 -0.87 17.92 36.82
CA SER A 157 0.28 17.16 37.29
C SER A 157 0.68 17.54 38.70
N VAL A 158 0.78 18.83 38.99
CA VAL A 158 1.08 19.30 40.34
C VAL A 158 0.07 18.79 41.35
N MET A 159 -1.22 18.84 41.04
CA MET A 159 -2.31 18.45 41.94
C MET A 159 -2.33 16.95 42.26
N PHE A 160 -2.23 16.08 41.25
CA PHE A 160 -2.53 14.65 41.41
C PHE A 160 -1.30 13.74 41.47
N GLN A 161 -0.13 14.24 41.09
CA GLN A 161 1.09 13.42 41.05
C GLN A 161 1.44 12.81 42.41
N GLY A 162 1.45 13.63 43.47
CA GLY A 162 1.81 13.18 44.82
C GLY A 162 0.90 12.07 45.36
N VAL A 163 -0.42 12.22 45.20
CA VAL A 163 -1.39 11.22 45.67
C VAL A 163 -1.33 9.92 44.86
N VAL A 164 -1.16 10.00 43.54
CA VAL A 164 -1.10 8.81 42.68
C VAL A 164 0.19 8.01 42.89
N TYR A 165 1.30 8.68 43.22
CA TYR A 165 2.56 8.05 43.57
C TYR A 165 2.68 7.61 45.04
N GLY A 166 1.65 7.87 45.86
CA GLY A 166 1.62 7.48 47.27
C GLY A 166 2.48 8.36 48.19
N SER A 167 2.87 9.55 47.75
CA SER A 167 3.64 10.53 48.54
C SER A 167 2.82 11.17 49.68
N CYS A 168 1.49 11.00 49.69
CA CYS A 168 0.60 11.47 50.76
C CYS A 168 -0.53 10.48 51.03
N SER A 169 -1.13 10.55 52.23
CA SER A 169 -2.34 9.78 52.54
C SER A 169 -3.51 10.24 51.67
N LEU A 170 -4.25 9.30 51.09
CA LEU A 170 -5.49 9.58 50.37
C LEU A 170 -6.47 10.37 51.23
N THR A 171 -6.65 10.02 52.51
CA THR A 171 -7.61 10.70 53.39
C THR A 171 -7.27 12.18 53.59
N GLN A 172 -5.98 12.47 53.80
CA GLN A 172 -5.49 13.84 53.97
C GLN A 172 -5.61 14.64 52.67
N PHE A 173 -5.22 14.06 51.54
CA PHE A 173 -5.35 14.72 50.24
C PHE A 173 -6.80 15.12 49.96
N MET A 174 -7.72 14.22 50.29
CA MET A 174 -9.14 14.37 50.08
C MET A 174 -9.80 15.41 50.99
N GLU A 175 -9.40 15.48 52.27
CA GLU A 175 -9.81 16.57 53.16
C GLU A 175 -9.39 17.94 52.62
N GLN A 176 -8.18 18.02 52.05
CA GLN A 176 -7.68 19.25 51.44
C GLN A 176 -8.41 19.61 50.13
N CYS A 177 -8.78 18.62 49.31
CA CYS A 177 -9.66 18.82 48.15
C CYS A 177 -11.02 19.40 48.57
N LYS A 178 -11.66 18.87 49.62
CA LYS A 178 -12.90 19.44 50.16
C LYS A 178 -12.70 20.86 50.69
N ALA A 179 -11.62 21.10 51.43
CA ALA A 179 -11.30 22.42 51.97
C ALA A 179 -11.01 23.47 50.89
N SER A 180 -10.56 23.04 49.70
CA SER A 180 -10.26 23.91 48.55
C SER A 180 -11.51 24.53 47.90
N MET A 181 -12.70 23.95 48.14
CA MET A 181 -13.98 24.34 47.52
C MET A 181 -14.00 24.19 45.99
N ILE A 182 -13.09 23.42 45.37
CA ILE A 182 -13.11 23.17 43.92
C ILE A 182 -14.26 22.21 43.59
N GLY A 183 -15.06 22.53 42.56
CA GLY A 183 -16.17 21.70 42.11
C GLY A 183 -15.74 20.28 41.70
N ALA A 184 -16.57 19.27 41.98
CA ALA A 184 -16.25 17.87 41.67
C ALA A 184 -16.08 17.59 40.17
N GLU A 185 -16.77 18.35 39.29
CA GLU A 185 -16.60 18.24 37.84
C GLU A 185 -15.24 18.73 37.36
N ASP A 186 -14.77 19.84 37.93
CA ASP A 186 -13.46 20.40 37.65
C ASP A 186 -12.33 19.53 38.20
N LEU A 187 -12.51 18.95 39.39
CA LEU A 187 -11.59 17.96 39.96
C LEU A 187 -11.51 16.71 39.07
N MET A 188 -12.64 16.19 38.58
CA MET A 188 -12.66 15.07 37.65
C MET A 188 -11.93 15.41 36.35
N ARG A 189 -12.21 16.58 35.76
CA ARG A 189 -11.55 17.04 34.54
C ARG A 189 -10.03 17.16 34.71
N LEU A 190 -9.57 17.76 35.81
CA LEU A 190 -8.14 17.88 36.10
C LEU A 190 -7.49 16.51 36.38
N ALA A 191 -8.19 15.61 37.08
CA ALA A 191 -7.69 14.25 37.32
C ALA A 191 -7.50 13.48 36.01
N LEU A 192 -8.47 13.53 35.10
CA LEU A 192 -8.39 12.88 33.78
C LEU A 192 -7.33 13.53 32.89
N LEU A 193 -7.17 14.86 32.93
CA LEU A 193 -6.10 15.57 32.23
C LEU A 193 -4.71 15.15 32.72
N TYR A 194 -4.53 15.01 34.04
CA TYR A 194 -3.29 14.49 34.61
C TYR A 194 -3.01 13.08 34.11
N TRP A 195 -3.98 12.17 34.26
CA TRP A 195 -3.79 10.76 33.87
C TRP A 195 -3.50 10.60 32.37
N SER A 196 -4.19 11.38 31.53
CA SER A 196 -4.06 11.30 30.06
C SER A 196 -2.72 11.81 29.52
N ASN A 197 -1.98 12.61 30.29
CA ASN A 197 -0.69 13.17 29.90
C ASN A 197 0.48 12.54 30.67
N LYS A 198 0.20 11.55 31.51
CA LYS A 198 1.21 10.86 32.31
C LYS A 198 1.84 9.72 31.51
N GLU A 199 3.16 9.58 31.60
CA GLU A 199 3.85 8.39 31.10
C GLU A 199 3.53 7.15 31.97
N HIS A 200 3.18 6.04 31.32
CA HIS A 200 2.93 4.77 31.98
C HIS A 200 4.21 3.93 32.03
N GLY A 201 4.50 3.36 33.19
CA GLY A 201 5.69 2.53 33.40
C GLY A 201 5.35 1.21 34.08
N SER A 202 6.39 0.52 34.57
CA SER A 202 6.26 -0.80 35.22
C SER A 202 5.33 -0.84 36.44
N ASN A 203 5.02 0.32 37.04
CA ASN A 203 4.21 0.42 38.26
C ASN A 203 2.73 0.74 38.00
N ILE A 204 2.26 0.64 36.75
CA ILE A 204 0.94 1.07 36.32
C ILE A 204 -0.20 0.54 37.21
N TYR A 205 -0.14 -0.70 37.67
CA TYR A 205 -1.22 -1.31 38.44
C TYR A 205 -1.44 -0.63 39.80
N LYS A 206 -0.37 -0.27 40.52
CA LYS A 206 -0.47 0.47 41.79
C LYS A 206 -1.02 1.87 41.54
N GLU A 207 -0.59 2.50 40.46
CA GLU A 207 -1.04 3.84 40.06
C GLU A 207 -2.52 3.83 39.67
N MET A 208 -2.99 2.78 38.98
CA MET A 208 -4.41 2.59 38.64
C MET A 208 -5.26 2.42 39.90
N ILE A 209 -4.78 1.69 40.91
CA ILE A 209 -5.48 1.56 42.21
C ILE A 209 -5.59 2.92 42.89
N GLN A 210 -4.48 3.65 43.02
CA GLN A 210 -4.50 4.95 43.69
C GLN A 210 -5.39 5.95 42.95
N PHE A 211 -5.30 5.97 41.62
CA PHE A 211 -6.15 6.83 40.80
C PHE A 211 -7.63 6.43 40.87
N SER A 212 -7.94 5.13 40.88
CA SER A 212 -9.31 4.63 41.13
C SER A 212 -9.86 5.14 42.45
N ASN A 213 -9.07 5.10 43.53
CA ASN A 213 -9.48 5.62 44.82
C ASN A 213 -9.68 7.14 44.79
N VAL A 214 -8.87 7.87 44.01
CA VAL A 214 -9.07 9.30 43.79
C VAL A 214 -10.42 9.58 43.12
N LEU A 215 -10.73 8.86 42.04
CA LEU A 215 -11.98 9.03 41.31
C LEU A 215 -13.22 8.64 42.14
N LYS A 216 -13.13 7.58 42.96
CA LYS A 216 -14.22 7.19 43.88
C LYS A 216 -14.57 8.33 44.82
N TYR A 217 -13.58 9.01 45.38
CA TYR A 217 -13.84 10.12 46.27
C TYR A 217 -14.47 11.31 45.55
N ILE A 218 -14.03 11.61 44.32
CA ILE A 218 -14.65 12.68 43.53
C ILE A 218 -16.13 12.37 43.27
N CYS A 219 -16.47 11.10 43.02
CA CYS A 219 -17.87 10.65 42.89
C CYS A 219 -18.65 10.84 44.21
N ILE A 220 -18.07 10.46 45.35
CA ILE A 220 -18.67 10.67 46.68
C ILE A 220 -18.90 12.16 46.96
N ALA A 221 -17.94 13.02 46.60
CA ALA A 221 -18.04 14.46 46.79
C ALA A 221 -19.07 15.13 45.86
N LYS A 222 -19.37 14.52 44.70
CA LYS A 222 -20.40 15.00 43.77
C LYS A 222 -21.82 14.64 44.21
N GLU A 223 -21.99 13.62 45.05
CA GLU A 223 -23.26 13.05 45.54
C GLU A 223 -24.17 12.41 44.45
N THR A 224 -24.23 12.97 43.24
CA THR A 224 -25.03 12.44 42.12
C THR A 224 -24.19 12.21 40.86
N CYS A 225 -24.03 10.95 40.46
CA CYS A 225 -23.30 10.56 39.23
C CYS A 225 -24.29 10.04 38.17
N SER A 226 -24.89 10.94 37.39
CA SER A 226 -25.89 10.59 36.36
C SER A 226 -25.27 9.90 35.13
N SER A 227 -26.10 9.22 34.33
CA SER A 227 -25.69 8.65 33.04
C SER A 227 -25.15 9.71 32.06
N SER A 228 -25.72 10.93 32.08
CA SER A 228 -25.24 12.07 31.29
C SER A 228 -23.84 12.54 31.70
N TRP A 229 -23.52 12.48 33.00
CA TRP A 229 -22.18 12.82 33.50
C TRP A 229 -21.14 11.79 33.03
N TRP A 230 -21.44 10.50 33.15
CA TRP A 230 -20.58 9.45 32.60
C TRP A 230 -20.43 9.53 31.07
N SER A 231 -21.48 9.96 30.36
CA SER A 231 -21.42 10.23 28.92
C SER A 231 -20.46 11.39 28.60
N SER A 232 -20.46 12.46 29.40
CA SER A 232 -19.51 13.56 29.28
C SER A 232 -18.06 13.08 29.48
N ILE A 233 -17.80 12.25 30.50
CA ILE A 233 -16.47 11.66 30.75
C ILE A 233 -16.03 10.78 29.57
N ARG A 234 -16.91 9.91 29.05
CA ARG A 234 -16.63 9.10 27.86
C ARG A 234 -16.29 9.96 26.64
N SER A 235 -17.00 11.07 26.45
CA SER A 235 -16.70 12.04 25.40
C SER A 235 -15.32 12.68 25.58
N GLN A 236 -14.95 13.06 26.80
CA GLN A 236 -13.61 13.60 27.07
C GLN A 236 -12.51 12.58 26.77
N LEU A 237 -12.67 11.33 27.22
CA LEU A 237 -11.70 10.25 26.99
C LEU A 237 -11.53 9.91 25.51
N SER A 238 -12.60 10.00 24.71
CA SER A 238 -12.51 9.79 23.25
C SER A 238 -11.67 10.83 22.50
N LYS A 239 -11.41 11.99 23.10
CA LYS A 239 -10.62 13.11 22.54
C LYS A 239 -9.20 13.19 23.09
N CYS A 240 -8.82 12.25 23.96
CA CYS A 240 -7.49 12.26 24.54
C CYS A 240 -6.41 11.96 23.49
N ALA A 241 -5.29 12.67 23.58
CA ALA A 241 -4.17 12.55 22.63
C ALA A 241 -3.35 11.28 22.81
N ASN A 242 -3.41 10.63 23.98
CA ASN A 242 -2.77 9.34 24.25
C ASN A 242 -3.85 8.26 24.41
N PRO A 243 -4.02 7.36 23.41
CA PRO A 243 -5.02 6.31 23.45
C PRO A 243 -4.84 5.32 24.61
N LEU A 244 -3.59 4.98 24.96
CA LEU A 244 -3.29 4.03 26.05
C LEU A 244 -3.70 4.60 27.41
N SER A 245 -3.40 5.88 27.63
CA SER A 245 -3.81 6.59 28.85
C SER A 245 -5.32 6.74 28.93
N ALA A 246 -5.97 7.03 27.80
CA ALA A 246 -7.42 7.11 27.72
C ALA A 246 -8.08 5.75 28.01
N MET A 247 -7.52 4.66 27.47
CA MET A 247 -8.02 3.30 27.70
C MET A 247 -7.94 2.91 29.17
N THR A 248 -6.79 3.14 29.81
CA THR A 248 -6.60 2.84 31.24
C THR A 248 -7.49 3.71 32.13
N ALA A 249 -7.68 5.00 31.78
CA ALA A 249 -8.64 5.86 32.47
C ALA A 249 -10.09 5.38 32.29
N ALA A 250 -10.48 4.94 31.09
CA ALA A 250 -11.81 4.41 30.81
C ALA A 250 -12.09 3.12 31.61
N LEU A 251 -11.11 2.22 31.69
CA LEU A 251 -11.16 1.02 32.53
C LEU A 251 -11.40 1.36 34.01
N ILE A 252 -10.66 2.34 34.53
CA ILE A 252 -10.82 2.80 35.93
C ILE A 252 -12.20 3.45 36.12
N CYS A 253 -12.63 4.33 35.21
CA CYS A 253 -13.94 5.00 35.29
C CYS A 253 -15.09 3.98 35.26
N ARG A 254 -15.02 2.96 34.40
CA ARG A 254 -16.00 1.86 34.37
C ARG A 254 -16.01 1.11 35.71
N GLY A 255 -14.84 0.76 36.24
CA GLY A 255 -14.74 0.09 37.54
C GLY A 255 -15.36 0.91 38.69
N VAL A 256 -15.10 2.22 38.70
CA VAL A 256 -15.68 3.16 39.68
C VAL A 256 -17.19 3.29 39.49
N SER A 257 -17.68 3.39 38.25
CA SER A 257 -19.11 3.42 37.92
C SER A 257 -19.85 2.17 38.42
N ILE A 258 -19.28 0.97 38.23
CA ILE A 258 -19.86 -0.29 38.71
C ILE A 258 -19.93 -0.30 40.23
N GLN A 259 -18.85 0.12 40.91
CA GLN A 259 -18.82 0.17 42.38
C GLN A 259 -19.77 1.20 42.95
N TRP A 260 -19.94 2.34 42.27
CA TRP A 260 -20.89 3.38 42.63
C TRP A 260 -22.34 2.88 42.56
N ASN A 261 -22.70 2.21 41.46
CA ASN A 261 -24.03 1.62 41.31
C ASN A 261 -24.33 0.57 42.39
N LYS A 262 -23.35 -0.31 42.70
CA LYS A 262 -23.49 -1.28 43.81
C LYS A 262 -23.69 -0.62 45.18
N HIS A 263 -23.10 0.55 45.41
CA HIS A 263 -23.28 1.30 46.65
C HIS A 263 -24.67 1.96 46.73
N LEU A 264 -25.27 2.31 45.58
CA LEU A 264 -26.66 2.81 45.51
C LEU A 264 -27.69 1.69 45.69
N ASP A 265 -27.39 0.47 45.25
CA ASP A 265 -28.27 -0.70 45.38
C ASP A 265 -28.30 -1.28 46.81
N GLN A 266 -27.44 -0.80 47.72
CA GLN A 266 -27.48 -1.14 49.15
C GLN A 266 -27.95 0.07 49.98
N PRO A 267 -29.27 0.25 50.08
CA PRO A 267 -29.87 0.29 51.41
C PRO A 267 -31.16 -0.55 51.45
N GLU A 268 -31.24 -1.50 52.38
CA GLU A 268 -32.50 -2.13 52.83
C GLU A 268 -33.30 -3.02 51.84
N ARG A 269 -32.66 -3.92 51.08
CA ARG A 269 -33.37 -5.14 50.64
C ARG A 269 -33.05 -6.28 51.60
N LEU A 270 -34.00 -6.50 52.50
CA LEU A 270 -34.13 -7.75 53.26
C LEU A 270 -34.12 -8.93 52.28
N GLU A 271 -33.59 -10.03 52.80
CA GLU A 271 -33.52 -11.36 52.21
C GLU A 271 -34.79 -11.75 51.44
N GLU A 272 -34.61 -12.56 50.39
CA GLU A 272 -35.62 -13.18 49.49
C GLU A 272 -35.91 -12.42 48.18
N ASP A 273 -35.10 -12.65 47.14
CA ASP A 273 -35.52 -13.45 45.96
C ASP A 273 -34.31 -13.68 45.03
N ASP A 274 -34.04 -14.94 44.70
CA ASP A 274 -32.97 -15.40 43.81
C ASP A 274 -33.42 -15.37 42.32
N ASP A 275 -34.22 -14.37 41.95
CA ASP A 275 -34.53 -14.10 40.55
C ASP A 275 -33.50 -13.15 39.98
N ILE A 276 -32.49 -13.74 39.34
CA ILE A 276 -31.46 -13.08 38.55
C ILE A 276 -32.15 -12.19 37.51
N ASP A 277 -32.15 -10.89 37.79
CA ASP A 277 -32.66 -9.84 36.92
C ASP A 277 -31.76 -9.72 35.67
N TRP A 278 -32.09 -10.51 34.64
CA TRP A 278 -31.44 -10.52 33.33
C TRP A 278 -31.50 -9.16 32.61
N GLU A 279 -32.26 -8.18 33.12
CA GLU A 279 -32.39 -6.83 32.56
C GLU A 279 -31.28 -5.85 33.01
N SER A 280 -30.39 -6.26 33.91
CA SER A 280 -29.32 -5.41 34.48
C SER A 280 -28.02 -5.36 33.67
N TYR A 281 -28.00 -5.79 32.40
CA TYR A 281 -26.98 -5.32 31.46
C TYR A 281 -27.24 -3.85 31.12
N ASP A 282 -26.87 -2.98 32.07
CA ASP A 282 -27.00 -1.52 31.98
C ASP A 282 -26.39 -1.04 30.65
N THR A 283 -27.17 -0.29 29.88
CA THR A 283 -26.73 0.35 28.62
C THR A 283 -25.41 1.08 28.81
N SER A 284 -25.18 1.67 30.00
CA SER A 284 -23.92 2.32 30.39
C SER A 284 -22.70 1.37 30.33
N SER A 285 -22.87 0.11 30.77
CA SER A 285 -21.80 -0.90 30.76
C SER A 285 -21.38 -1.29 29.34
N CYS A 286 -22.36 -1.42 28.43
CA CYS A 286 -22.11 -1.65 27.01
C CYS A 286 -21.36 -0.47 26.37
N GLU A 287 -21.74 0.76 26.69
CA GLU A 287 -21.08 1.95 26.15
C GLU A 287 -19.64 2.13 26.66
N TRP A 288 -19.36 1.77 27.93
CA TRP A 288 -17.99 1.72 28.45
C TRP A 288 -17.16 0.66 27.75
N SER A 289 -17.71 -0.54 27.59
CA SER A 289 -17.01 -1.66 26.96
C SER A 289 -16.69 -1.36 25.49
N LEU A 290 -17.61 -0.71 24.77
CA LEU A 290 -17.37 -0.22 23.41
C LEU A 290 -16.23 0.80 23.37
N LEU A 291 -16.25 1.82 24.23
CA LEU A 291 -15.19 2.83 24.27
C LEU A 291 -13.82 2.22 24.62
N ILE A 292 -13.77 1.31 25.60
CA ILE A 292 -12.54 0.63 26.00
C ILE A 292 -11.98 -0.18 24.84
N GLY A 293 -12.82 -0.97 24.14
CA GLY A 293 -12.40 -1.73 22.96
C GLY A 293 -11.87 -0.82 21.85
N GLN A 294 -12.57 0.29 21.55
CA GLN A 294 -12.10 1.27 20.58
C GLN A 294 -10.74 1.88 20.96
N LEU A 295 -10.56 2.27 22.22
CA LEU A 295 -9.29 2.85 22.68
C LEU A 295 -8.17 1.82 22.71
N GLU A 296 -8.47 0.54 22.97
CA GLU A 296 -7.52 -0.57 22.86
C GLU A 296 -7.01 -0.72 21.43
N ASP A 297 -7.93 -0.85 20.47
CA ASP A 297 -7.63 -1.00 19.05
C ASP A 297 -6.79 0.18 18.53
N ILE A 298 -7.15 1.41 18.91
CA ILE A 298 -6.38 2.61 18.54
C ILE A 298 -5.02 2.67 19.24
N SER A 299 -4.90 2.20 20.49
CA SER A 299 -3.61 2.12 21.17
C SER A 299 -2.64 1.18 20.46
N ILE A 300 -3.15 0.07 19.93
CA ILE A 300 -2.34 -0.88 19.14
C ILE A 300 -1.95 -0.25 17.80
N LEU A 301 -2.89 0.43 17.13
CA LEU A 301 -2.66 1.08 15.84
C LEU A 301 -1.61 2.20 15.93
N ASP A 302 -1.81 3.17 16.83
CA ASP A 302 -0.91 4.32 17.04
C ASP A 302 0.53 3.85 17.28
N ARG A 303 0.67 2.92 18.21
CA ARG A 303 1.94 2.35 18.62
C ARG A 303 2.66 1.58 17.51
N SER A 304 1.92 0.75 16.77
CA SER A 304 2.47 -0.07 15.68
C SER A 304 2.95 0.80 14.53
N THR A 305 2.34 1.97 14.33
CA THR A 305 2.59 2.84 13.18
C THR A 305 3.49 4.04 13.51
N THR A 306 3.71 4.35 14.79
CA THR A 306 4.64 5.40 15.24
C THR A 306 6.11 5.04 14.97
N GLY A 307 6.48 3.76 15.04
CA GLY A 307 7.83 3.28 14.75
C GLY A 307 7.95 2.79 13.30
N CYS A 308 8.94 3.30 12.56
CA CYS A 308 9.24 2.84 11.19
C CYS A 308 10.53 2.00 11.18
N ILE A 309 10.47 0.81 10.60
CA ILE A 309 11.63 -0.04 10.34
C ILE A 309 11.83 -0.08 8.82
N VAL A 310 12.86 0.62 8.33
CA VAL A 310 13.14 0.62 6.89
C VAL A 310 13.76 -0.73 6.49
N VAL A 311 13.06 -1.42 5.59
CA VAL A 311 13.45 -2.70 4.99
C VAL A 311 14.16 -2.46 3.66
N SER A 312 13.61 -1.61 2.80
CA SER A 312 14.15 -1.31 1.48
C SER A 312 14.19 0.19 1.22
N GLN A 313 15.39 0.75 1.14
CA GLN A 313 15.60 2.19 0.94
C GLN A 313 15.11 2.67 -0.45
N ASP A 314 15.15 1.79 -1.45
CA ASP A 314 14.88 2.16 -2.85
C ASP A 314 13.40 2.51 -3.09
N ILE A 315 12.50 1.91 -2.30
CA ILE A 315 11.05 2.12 -2.41
C ILE A 315 10.44 2.74 -1.16
N ALA A 316 11.16 2.82 -0.03
CA ALA A 316 10.68 3.48 1.18
C ALA A 316 10.27 4.93 0.90
N LEU A 317 9.09 5.30 1.41
CA LEU A 317 8.55 6.66 1.30
C LEU A 317 8.86 7.48 2.56
N GLU A 318 9.27 8.73 2.38
CA GLU A 318 9.42 9.70 3.47
C GLU A 318 8.03 10.27 3.80
N VAL A 319 7.31 9.59 4.69
CA VAL A 319 5.94 9.96 5.10
C VAL A 319 5.91 10.23 6.60
N ASP A 320 5.51 11.45 6.96
CA ASP A 320 5.23 11.79 8.36
C ASP A 320 3.96 11.07 8.81
N GLN A 321 4.11 10.15 9.76
CA GLN A 321 2.98 9.43 10.34
C GLN A 321 2.23 10.35 11.32
N PRO A 322 0.90 10.56 11.13
CA PRO A 322 0.12 11.32 12.09
C PRO A 322 0.01 10.53 13.40
N ARG A 323 -0.08 11.24 14.53
CA ARG A 323 -0.53 10.61 15.79
C ARG A 323 -1.94 10.08 15.61
N VAL A 324 -2.16 8.82 15.94
CA VAL A 324 -3.43 8.15 15.74
C VAL A 324 -4.25 8.23 17.03
N THR A 325 -5.30 9.04 17.00
CA THR A 325 -6.26 9.16 18.11
C THR A 325 -7.63 8.63 17.69
N LEU A 326 -8.47 8.29 18.67
CA LEU A 326 -9.84 7.83 18.37
C LEU A 326 -10.64 8.92 17.65
N GLU A 327 -10.50 10.18 18.05
CA GLU A 327 -11.12 11.32 17.37
C GLU A 327 -10.62 11.45 15.91
N TYR A 328 -9.32 11.31 15.67
CA TYR A 328 -8.74 11.35 14.33
C TYR A 328 -9.32 10.25 13.42
N VAL A 329 -9.34 9.00 13.89
CA VAL A 329 -9.83 7.85 13.11
C VAL A 329 -11.33 7.97 12.82
N LEU A 330 -12.13 8.40 13.81
CA LEU A 330 -13.57 8.60 13.61
C LEU A 330 -13.88 9.77 12.67
N ALA A 331 -13.08 10.85 12.71
CA ALA A 331 -13.25 12.00 11.83
C ALA A 331 -12.94 11.69 10.36
N GLN A 332 -11.90 10.89 10.10
CA GLN A 332 -11.51 10.45 8.76
C GLN A 332 -12.42 9.34 8.22
N GLY A 333 -13.02 8.55 9.10
CA GLY A 333 -13.97 7.50 8.74
C GLY A 333 -13.32 6.17 8.36
N ARG A 334 -14.13 5.28 7.76
CA ARG A 334 -13.84 3.84 7.67
C ARG A 334 -12.57 3.46 6.89
N GLY A 335 -12.03 4.34 6.06
CA GLY A 335 -10.78 4.11 5.33
C GLY A 335 -9.51 4.44 6.11
N CYS A 336 -9.63 5.16 7.23
CA CYS A 336 -8.48 5.74 7.93
C CYS A 336 -7.49 4.68 8.45
N VAL A 337 -8.00 3.57 8.99
CA VAL A 337 -7.13 2.51 9.53
C VAL A 337 -6.26 1.93 8.42
N THR A 338 -6.86 1.59 7.27
CA THR A 338 -6.12 1.06 6.12
C THR A 338 -5.11 2.08 5.61
N GLU A 339 -5.50 3.35 5.52
CA GLU A 339 -4.64 4.43 5.03
C GLU A 339 -3.39 4.62 5.90
N VAL A 340 -3.55 4.66 7.23
CA VAL A 340 -2.43 4.78 8.17
C VAL A 340 -1.49 3.58 8.07
N VAL A 341 -2.03 2.35 8.05
CA VAL A 341 -1.21 1.13 7.96
C VAL A 341 -0.52 1.02 6.59
N ALA A 342 -1.19 1.39 5.50
CA ALA A 342 -0.61 1.40 4.16
C ALA A 342 0.57 2.38 4.07
N ARG A 343 0.41 3.60 4.61
CA ARG A 343 1.52 4.57 4.70
C ARG A 343 2.68 4.05 5.51
N TRP A 344 2.40 3.42 6.66
CA TRP A 344 3.43 2.80 7.47
C TRP A 344 4.19 1.73 6.69
N LEU A 345 3.50 0.81 6.01
CA LEU A 345 4.15 -0.21 5.17
C LEU A 345 4.97 0.38 4.01
N CYS A 346 4.47 1.43 3.36
CA CYS A 346 5.21 2.12 2.31
C CYS A 346 6.43 2.88 2.86
N SER A 347 6.35 3.43 4.07
CA SER A 347 7.51 4.06 4.75
C SER A 347 8.59 3.05 5.11
N CYS A 348 8.19 1.81 5.42
CA CYS A 348 9.13 0.70 5.62
C CYS A 348 9.73 0.20 4.29
N GLY A 349 9.15 0.53 3.13
CA GLY A 349 9.51 -0.08 1.86
C GLY A 349 9.22 -1.59 1.82
N PHE A 350 8.10 -2.01 2.42
CA PHE A 350 7.76 -3.43 2.58
C PHE A 350 7.33 -4.05 1.24
N ASN A 351 7.78 -5.29 0.97
CA ASN A 351 7.49 -5.98 -0.28
C ASN A 351 6.00 -6.39 -0.35
N PRO A 352 5.25 -5.99 -1.41
CA PRO A 352 3.83 -6.29 -1.55
C PRO A 352 3.48 -7.79 -1.51
N HIS A 353 4.38 -8.67 -1.96
CA HIS A 353 4.15 -10.12 -1.92
C HIS A 353 3.95 -10.66 -0.50
N HIS A 354 4.60 -10.06 0.50
CA HIS A 354 4.51 -10.51 1.90
C HIS A 354 3.26 -10.00 2.61
N VAL A 355 2.50 -9.09 2.01
CA VAL A 355 1.22 -8.59 2.55
C VAL A 355 0.10 -9.63 2.37
N VAL A 356 0.23 -10.48 1.34
CA VAL A 356 -0.74 -11.53 1.02
C VAL A 356 -0.64 -12.65 2.06
N ASP A 357 -1.69 -12.78 2.87
CA ASP A 357 -1.84 -13.84 3.86
C ASP A 357 -3.00 -14.75 3.45
N ARG A 358 -2.73 -16.01 3.12
CA ARG A 358 -3.78 -16.97 2.73
C ARG A 358 -4.72 -17.34 3.86
N GLN A 359 -4.39 -16.99 5.11
CA GLN A 359 -5.25 -17.16 6.28
C GLN A 359 -6.21 -15.98 6.49
N ASP A 360 -6.12 -14.94 5.66
CA ASP A 360 -6.90 -13.71 5.80
C ASP A 360 -8.41 -13.94 5.61
N THR A 361 -9.20 -13.05 6.21
CA THR A 361 -10.67 -13.13 6.18
C THR A 361 -11.24 -13.08 4.76
N GLU A 362 -10.53 -12.40 3.85
CA GLU A 362 -10.84 -12.33 2.42
C GLU A 362 -10.98 -13.72 1.76
N PHE A 363 -10.17 -14.69 2.18
CA PHE A 363 -10.16 -16.04 1.58
C PHE A 363 -11.13 -17.01 2.28
N THR A 364 -11.34 -16.85 3.58
CA THR A 364 -12.24 -17.72 4.35
C THR A 364 -13.71 -17.50 3.98
N MET A 365 -14.08 -16.26 3.64
CA MET A 365 -15.46 -15.91 3.28
C MET A 365 -15.86 -16.35 1.87
N ASN A 366 -14.90 -16.47 0.96
CA ASN A 366 -15.15 -16.98 -0.39
C ASN A 366 -15.37 -18.50 -0.40
N ASN A 367 -14.80 -19.24 0.56
CA ASN A 367 -14.95 -20.69 0.66
C ASN A 367 -16.26 -21.15 1.32
N THR A 368 -16.88 -20.34 2.18
CA THR A 368 -18.14 -20.71 2.85
C THR A 368 -19.35 -20.64 1.90
N ASN A 369 -19.31 -19.79 0.86
CA ASN A 369 -20.36 -19.72 -0.16
C ASN A 369 -20.31 -20.88 -1.18
N ALA A 370 -19.17 -21.58 -1.30
CA ALA A 370 -19.04 -22.74 -2.20
C ALA A 370 -19.65 -24.03 -1.61
N ASN A 371 -19.86 -24.10 -0.29
CA ASN A 371 -20.30 -25.33 0.39
C ASN A 371 -21.76 -25.32 0.88
N SER A 372 -22.54 -24.27 0.58
CA SER A 372 -23.98 -24.23 0.90
C SER A 372 -24.85 -24.48 -0.34
N SER A 373 -24.79 -25.70 -0.88
CA SER A 373 -25.88 -26.23 -1.72
C SER A 373 -26.05 -27.73 -1.49
N PRO A 374 -27.07 -28.18 -0.75
CA PRO A 374 -27.35 -29.59 -0.56
C PRO A 374 -28.26 -30.04 -1.70
N ASN A 375 -27.75 -30.23 -2.91
CA ASN A 375 -28.37 -31.11 -3.91
C ASN A 375 -27.51 -31.27 -5.15
N LYS A 376 -26.85 -32.43 -5.28
CA LYS A 376 -26.73 -33.20 -6.53
C LYS A 376 -26.16 -34.58 -6.25
N LYS A 377 -27.05 -35.53 -5.93
CA LYS A 377 -26.86 -36.92 -6.37
C LYS A 377 -27.09 -36.96 -7.88
N ASN A 378 -26.24 -37.71 -8.58
CA ASN A 378 -26.26 -38.06 -10.00
C ASN A 378 -25.78 -36.97 -10.98
N ARG A 379 -24.53 -37.13 -11.45
CA ARG A 379 -24.23 -37.69 -12.77
C ARG A 379 -22.74 -37.99 -12.91
N ILE A 380 -22.45 -39.23 -13.26
CA ILE A 380 -21.17 -39.73 -13.76
C ILE A 380 -21.06 -39.36 -15.26
N THR A 381 -19.83 -39.23 -15.74
CA THR A 381 -19.32 -39.06 -17.12
C THR A 381 -19.08 -37.62 -17.60
N GLY A 382 -17.80 -37.35 -17.88
CA GLY A 382 -17.28 -36.10 -18.43
C GLY A 382 -15.92 -35.81 -17.81
N VAL A 383 -14.85 -36.31 -18.44
CA VAL A 383 -13.46 -36.05 -18.04
C VAL A 383 -13.24 -34.54 -18.02
N ALA A 384 -13.17 -33.96 -16.82
CA ALA A 384 -12.62 -32.63 -16.64
C ALA A 384 -11.11 -32.78 -16.78
N GLU A 385 -10.57 -32.28 -17.89
CA GLU A 385 -9.14 -32.01 -18.04
C GLU A 385 -8.64 -31.33 -16.77
N GLY A 386 -7.60 -31.92 -16.19
CA GLY A 386 -6.97 -31.36 -15.01
C GLY A 386 -6.55 -29.93 -15.30
N MET A 387 -7.12 -28.98 -14.56
CA MET A 387 -6.41 -27.75 -14.26
C MET A 387 -5.06 -28.18 -13.69
N LYS A 388 -4.01 -28.06 -14.51
CA LYS A 388 -2.65 -28.11 -14.00
C LYS A 388 -2.60 -27.08 -12.87
N PRO A 389 -2.24 -27.46 -11.64
CA PRO A 389 -1.92 -26.45 -10.64
C PRO A 389 -0.86 -25.55 -11.27
N HIS A 390 -1.14 -24.26 -11.29
CA HIS A 390 -0.17 -23.24 -11.65
C HIS A 390 0.92 -23.29 -10.58
N VAL A 391 1.90 -24.15 -10.79
CA VAL A 391 3.16 -24.10 -10.07
C VAL A 391 3.84 -22.87 -10.63
N GLU A 392 3.67 -21.73 -9.94
CA GLU A 392 4.62 -20.63 -10.08
C GLU A 392 6.01 -21.24 -9.89
N GLU A 393 6.87 -21.12 -10.90
CA GLU A 393 8.28 -21.41 -10.75
C GLU A 393 8.74 -20.72 -9.47
N SER A 394 9.06 -21.53 -8.47
CA SER A 394 9.48 -21.07 -7.17
C SER A 394 10.76 -20.27 -7.36
N VAL A 395 10.63 -18.95 -7.38
CA VAL A 395 11.72 -18.04 -7.01
C VAL A 395 12.22 -18.59 -5.69
N GLU A 396 13.48 -19.05 -5.66
CA GLU A 396 14.12 -19.58 -4.46
C GLU A 396 13.73 -18.69 -3.27
N ALA A 397 13.06 -19.27 -2.27
CA ALA A 397 12.57 -18.53 -1.13
C ALA A 397 13.75 -17.92 -0.39
N LYS A 398 14.09 -16.67 -0.73
CA LYS A 398 15.10 -15.91 -0.02
C LYS A 398 14.63 -15.83 1.44
N PRO A 399 15.46 -16.21 2.42
CA PRO A 399 15.09 -16.10 3.81
C PRO A 399 14.78 -14.64 4.13
N LEU A 400 13.64 -14.40 4.79
CA LEU A 400 13.22 -13.07 5.21
C LEU A 400 14.27 -12.42 6.11
N ASN A 401 14.52 -11.13 5.89
CA ASN A 401 15.37 -10.33 6.76
C ASN A 401 14.73 -10.22 8.16
N PRO A 402 15.49 -10.23 9.28
CA PRO A 402 14.95 -9.98 10.62
C PRO A 402 14.07 -8.72 10.72
N ASN A 403 14.35 -7.68 9.93
CA ASN A 403 13.50 -6.48 9.88
C ASN A 403 12.15 -6.75 9.20
N GLU A 404 12.12 -7.55 8.13
CA GLU A 404 10.88 -7.97 7.46
C GLU A 404 10.01 -8.83 8.37
N VAL A 405 10.64 -9.73 9.14
CA VAL A 405 9.95 -10.57 10.12
C VAL A 405 9.24 -9.71 11.17
N LYS A 406 9.92 -8.69 11.71
CA LYS A 406 9.32 -7.77 12.68
C LYS A 406 8.12 -7.00 12.10
N VAL A 407 8.26 -6.44 10.90
CA VAL A 407 7.16 -5.72 10.22
C VAL A 407 5.99 -6.66 9.98
N LEU A 408 6.25 -7.91 9.57
CA LEU A 408 5.22 -8.92 9.33
C LEU A 408 4.51 -9.35 10.62
N GLU A 409 5.24 -9.52 11.73
CA GLU A 409 4.65 -9.81 13.05
C GLU A 409 3.76 -8.67 13.54
N THR A 410 4.20 -7.42 13.39
CA THR A 410 3.39 -6.24 13.70
C THR A 410 2.13 -6.18 12.83
N LEU A 411 2.25 -6.45 11.52
CA LEU A 411 1.10 -6.48 10.61
C LEU A 411 0.12 -7.60 10.99
N LYS A 412 0.60 -8.80 11.33
CA LYS A 412 -0.24 -9.91 11.79
C LYS A 412 -1.02 -9.55 13.05
N ASN A 413 -0.36 -8.88 14.01
CA ASN A 413 -1.03 -8.38 15.21
C ASN A 413 -2.13 -7.37 14.85
N LEU A 414 -1.85 -6.40 13.98
CA LEU A 414 -2.86 -5.44 13.52
C LEU A 414 -4.05 -6.11 12.82
N LYS A 415 -3.81 -7.13 11.99
CA LYS A 415 -4.89 -7.88 11.31
C LYS A 415 -5.82 -8.62 12.27
N GLN A 416 -5.37 -8.98 13.48
CA GLN A 416 -6.25 -9.58 14.50
C GLN A 416 -7.28 -8.59 15.03
N HIS A 417 -6.92 -7.31 15.11
CA HIS A 417 -7.79 -6.23 15.59
C HIS A 417 -8.62 -5.60 14.46
N PHE A 418 -8.07 -5.51 13.26
CA PHE A 418 -8.70 -4.89 12.09
C PHE A 418 -8.79 -5.85 10.89
N PRO A 419 -9.48 -6.99 11.00
CA PRO A 419 -9.46 -8.04 10.00
C PRO A 419 -10.08 -7.65 8.65
N PHE A 420 -11.02 -6.70 8.63
CA PHE A 420 -11.70 -6.31 7.39
C PHE A 420 -11.00 -5.12 6.72
N SER A 421 -10.66 -4.11 7.51
CA SER A 421 -9.93 -2.91 7.09
C SER A 421 -8.52 -3.25 6.60
N LEU A 422 -7.89 -4.29 7.14
CA LEU A 422 -6.55 -4.74 6.74
C LEU A 422 -6.54 -6.01 5.89
N SER A 423 -7.68 -6.33 5.26
CA SER A 423 -7.71 -7.40 4.24
C SER A 423 -6.70 -7.12 3.13
N CYS A 424 -6.04 -8.17 2.64
CA CYS A 424 -4.92 -8.09 1.68
C CYS A 424 -5.21 -7.15 0.50
N SER A 425 -6.33 -7.36 -0.22
CA SER A 425 -6.68 -6.53 -1.38
C SER A 425 -6.92 -5.05 -1.00
N THR A 426 -7.48 -4.79 0.18
CA THR A 426 -7.77 -3.42 0.65
C THR A 426 -6.47 -2.68 0.98
N LEU A 427 -5.55 -3.36 1.66
CA LEU A 427 -4.26 -2.80 2.05
C LEU A 427 -3.36 -2.55 0.82
N LEU A 428 -3.26 -3.53 -0.08
CA LEU A 428 -2.50 -3.40 -1.33
C LEU A 428 -3.04 -2.29 -2.24
N ALA A 429 -4.35 -2.10 -2.28
CA ALA A 429 -4.96 -1.01 -3.04
C ALA A 429 -4.51 0.37 -2.52
N HIS A 430 -4.49 0.56 -1.19
CA HIS A 430 -4.00 1.81 -0.59
C HIS A 430 -2.49 1.96 -0.76
N MET A 431 -1.70 0.88 -0.65
CA MET A 431 -0.26 0.94 -0.92
C MET A 431 0.03 1.37 -2.37
N CYS A 432 -0.67 0.84 -3.37
CA CYS A 432 -0.51 1.33 -4.75
C CYS A 432 -0.86 2.82 -4.85
N TRP A 433 -1.92 3.27 -4.17
CA TRP A 433 -2.32 4.67 -4.16
C TRP A 433 -1.26 5.61 -3.57
N GLU A 434 -0.60 5.19 -2.48
CA GLU A 434 0.50 5.95 -1.89
C GLU A 434 1.73 5.96 -2.81
N TYR A 435 2.09 4.84 -3.43
CA TYR A 435 3.21 4.78 -4.38
C TYR A 435 2.98 5.61 -5.65
N ILE A 436 1.78 5.62 -6.22
CA ILE A 436 1.50 6.45 -7.41
C ILE A 436 1.54 7.94 -7.05
N GLY A 437 1.03 8.33 -5.89
CA GLY A 437 1.13 9.71 -5.39
C GLY A 437 2.60 10.15 -5.19
N ALA A 438 3.43 9.27 -4.63
CA ALA A 438 4.87 9.51 -4.51
C ALA A 438 5.58 9.59 -5.87
N TYR A 439 5.17 8.78 -6.85
CA TYR A 439 5.67 8.87 -8.22
C TYR A 439 5.29 10.18 -8.91
N GLU A 440 4.11 10.75 -8.65
CA GLU A 440 3.71 12.05 -9.21
C GLU A 440 4.58 13.20 -8.74
N THR A 441 4.99 13.17 -7.47
CA THR A 441 5.91 14.15 -6.90
C THR A 441 7.35 13.94 -7.40
N HIS A 442 7.74 12.68 -7.66
CA HIS A 442 9.09 12.32 -8.11
C HIS A 442 9.11 11.46 -9.40
N PRO A 443 8.75 12.00 -10.59
CA PRO A 443 8.59 11.21 -11.82
C PRO A 443 9.85 10.52 -12.34
N HIS A 444 11.03 10.90 -11.85
CA HIS A 444 12.31 10.30 -12.23
C HIS A 444 12.58 8.97 -11.51
N ARG A 445 11.89 8.67 -10.40
CA ARG A 445 12.00 7.41 -9.65
C ARG A 445 11.01 6.38 -10.20
N LEU A 446 11.39 5.68 -11.27
CA LEU A 446 10.55 4.63 -11.86
C LEU A 446 10.35 3.43 -10.92
N GLU A 447 11.21 3.26 -9.91
CA GLU A 447 11.08 2.22 -8.89
C GLU A 447 9.77 2.36 -8.12
N LEU A 448 9.27 3.59 -7.90
CA LEU A 448 8.00 3.87 -7.24
C LEU A 448 6.80 3.46 -8.11
N LEU A 449 6.87 3.71 -9.42
CA LEU A 449 5.85 3.27 -10.36
C LEU A 449 5.80 1.74 -10.44
N ASN A 450 6.98 1.10 -10.49
CA ASN A 450 7.11 -0.35 -10.42
C ASN A 450 6.54 -0.91 -9.10
N ALA A 451 6.81 -0.26 -7.96
CA ALA A 451 6.26 -0.67 -6.68
C ALA A 451 4.72 -0.61 -6.65
N CYS A 452 4.09 0.42 -7.24
CA CYS A 452 2.62 0.44 -7.39
C CYS A 452 2.14 -0.74 -8.25
N PHE A 453 2.75 -1.00 -9.41
CA PHE A 453 2.32 -2.11 -10.26
C PHE A 453 2.56 -3.49 -9.63
N ASN A 454 3.58 -3.63 -8.78
CA ASN A 454 3.77 -4.83 -7.96
C ASN A 454 2.66 -4.96 -6.89
N CYS A 455 2.25 -3.87 -6.23
CA CYS A 455 1.08 -3.89 -5.34
C CYS A 455 -0.19 -4.32 -6.10
N LEU A 456 -0.42 -3.72 -7.27
CA LEU A 456 -1.57 -4.01 -8.13
C LEU A 456 -1.59 -5.48 -8.55
N GLU A 457 -0.44 -6.05 -8.86
CA GLU A 457 -0.29 -7.44 -9.25
C GLU A 457 -0.82 -8.39 -8.17
N GLN A 458 -0.46 -8.11 -6.91
CA GLN A 458 -0.77 -8.95 -5.75
C GLN A 458 -2.21 -8.83 -5.24
N ILE A 459 -3.02 -7.91 -5.76
CA ILE A 459 -4.44 -7.79 -5.38
C ILE A 459 -5.21 -9.02 -5.86
N GLN A 460 -5.88 -9.68 -4.91
CA GLN A 460 -6.56 -10.97 -5.12
C GLN A 460 -7.98 -10.78 -5.63
N SER A 461 -8.65 -9.72 -5.20
CA SER A 461 -9.99 -9.40 -5.67
C SER A 461 -9.95 -8.77 -7.07
N SER A 462 -10.41 -9.53 -8.08
CA SER A 462 -10.49 -9.08 -9.47
C SER A 462 -11.30 -7.78 -9.64
N HIS A 463 -12.41 -7.64 -8.91
CA HIS A 463 -13.26 -6.44 -8.96
C HIS A 463 -12.55 -5.20 -8.39
N ILE A 464 -11.85 -5.35 -7.25
CA ILE A 464 -11.07 -4.24 -6.66
C ILE A 464 -9.92 -3.88 -7.59
N LYS A 465 -9.19 -4.88 -8.12
CA LYS A 465 -8.07 -4.69 -9.04
C LYS A 465 -8.51 -3.98 -10.32
N GLN A 466 -9.62 -4.40 -10.93
CA GLN A 466 -10.18 -3.75 -12.14
C GLN A 466 -10.53 -2.28 -11.86
N GLY A 467 -11.25 -2.01 -10.77
CA GLY A 467 -11.63 -0.66 -10.41
C GLY A 467 -10.45 0.23 -10.07
N LEU A 468 -9.44 -0.33 -9.40
CA LEU A 468 -8.20 0.37 -9.10
C LEU A 468 -7.40 0.67 -10.39
N CYS A 469 -7.32 -0.27 -11.33
CA CYS A 469 -6.72 -0.01 -12.63
C CYS A 469 -7.40 1.19 -13.30
N TYR A 470 -8.74 1.23 -13.31
CA TYR A 470 -9.49 2.36 -13.86
C TYR A 470 -9.12 3.70 -13.20
N LEU A 471 -9.07 3.74 -11.86
CA LEU A 471 -8.70 4.95 -11.11
C LEU A 471 -7.26 5.39 -11.41
N LEU A 472 -6.31 4.46 -11.43
CA LEU A 472 -4.91 4.74 -11.78
C LEU A 472 -4.80 5.31 -13.20
N TRP A 473 -5.51 4.72 -14.16
CA TRP A 473 -5.53 5.19 -15.55
C TRP A 473 -6.02 6.63 -15.63
N THR A 474 -7.22 6.87 -15.11
CA THR A 474 -7.94 8.13 -15.27
C THR A 474 -7.33 9.27 -14.49
N GLN A 475 -6.78 9.01 -13.30
CA GLN A 475 -6.27 10.05 -12.41
C GLN A 475 -4.77 10.34 -12.61
N HIS A 476 -3.95 9.33 -12.92
CA HIS A 476 -2.50 9.47 -12.83
C HIS A 476 -1.73 9.11 -14.10
N LEU A 477 -2.17 8.08 -14.84
CA LEU A 477 -1.35 7.46 -15.88
C LEU A 477 -1.66 7.96 -17.30
N ARG A 478 -2.94 8.23 -17.63
CA ARG A 478 -3.38 8.54 -18.99
C ARG A 478 -2.59 9.68 -19.62
N VAL A 479 -2.50 10.83 -18.95
CA VAL A 479 -1.83 12.02 -19.49
C VAL A 479 -0.34 11.76 -19.75
N LYS A 480 0.34 11.04 -18.85
CA LYS A 480 1.75 10.69 -18.99
C LYS A 480 1.98 9.75 -20.18
N PHE A 481 1.13 8.73 -20.32
CA PHE A 481 1.18 7.80 -21.44
C PHE A 481 0.93 8.49 -22.78
N GLU A 482 -0.14 9.27 -22.89
CA GLU A 482 -0.48 9.98 -24.12
C GLU A 482 0.62 10.97 -24.52
N SER A 483 1.24 11.66 -23.56
CA SER A 483 2.36 12.57 -23.80
C SER A 483 3.56 11.82 -24.36
N CYS A 484 3.85 10.62 -23.82
CA CYS A 484 4.92 9.76 -24.31
C CYS A 484 4.68 9.34 -25.76
N LEU A 485 3.46 8.90 -26.08
CA LEU A 485 3.08 8.54 -27.43
C LEU A 485 3.18 9.72 -28.41
N ARG A 486 2.71 10.91 -28.02
CA ARG A 486 2.78 12.11 -28.87
C ARG A 486 4.22 12.52 -29.16
N LEU A 487 5.09 12.47 -28.16
CA LEU A 487 6.52 12.78 -28.31
C LEU A 487 7.19 11.76 -29.26
N LEU A 488 7.00 10.46 -29.01
CA LEU A 488 7.55 9.40 -29.85
C LEU A 488 6.98 9.45 -31.27
N HIS A 489 5.71 9.80 -31.44
CA HIS A 489 5.10 10.00 -32.74
C HIS A 489 5.72 11.17 -33.51
N LYS A 490 6.01 12.28 -32.82
CA LYS A 490 6.65 13.46 -33.41
C LYS A 490 8.09 13.18 -33.85
N VAL A 491 8.85 12.47 -33.02
CA VAL A 491 10.29 12.22 -33.25
C VAL A 491 10.54 11.02 -34.18
N GLY A 492 9.73 9.96 -34.07
CA GLY A 492 9.86 8.73 -34.87
C GLY A 492 11.08 7.86 -34.53
N LYS A 493 11.70 8.10 -33.37
CA LYS A 493 12.79 7.33 -32.75
C LYS A 493 12.91 7.74 -31.28
N LEU A 494 13.85 7.16 -30.54
CA LEU A 494 14.20 7.59 -29.17
C LEU A 494 14.49 9.10 -29.15
N PRO A 495 13.71 9.91 -28.39
CA PRO A 495 13.94 11.34 -28.27
C PRO A 495 15.23 11.63 -27.50
N LYS A 496 15.80 12.81 -27.73
CA LYS A 496 16.96 13.28 -26.97
C LYS A 496 16.55 13.59 -25.53
N GLU A 497 17.45 13.36 -24.57
CA GLU A 497 17.25 13.58 -23.14
C GLU A 497 16.51 14.88 -22.77
N LEU A 498 16.88 16.02 -23.38
CA LEU A 498 16.24 17.32 -23.12
C LEU A 498 14.72 17.31 -23.39
N LEU A 499 14.29 16.67 -24.48
CA LEU A 499 12.87 16.55 -24.82
C LEU A 499 12.15 15.61 -23.85
N CYS A 500 12.80 14.52 -23.42
CA CYS A 500 12.27 13.57 -22.46
C CYS A 500 12.01 14.25 -21.10
N LYS A 501 12.99 15.02 -20.61
CA LYS A 501 12.87 15.76 -19.35
C LYS A 501 11.81 16.85 -19.42
N GLN A 502 11.69 17.53 -20.56
CA GLN A 502 10.72 18.61 -20.76
C GLN A 502 9.27 18.08 -20.79
N ASP A 503 9.00 17.05 -21.60
CA ASP A 503 7.62 16.61 -21.87
C ASP A 503 7.14 15.51 -20.91
N LEU A 504 8.06 14.69 -20.36
CA LEU A 504 7.72 13.51 -19.55
C LEU A 504 8.34 13.51 -18.15
N LYS A 505 9.29 14.42 -17.86
CA LYS A 505 10.07 14.46 -16.61
C LYS A 505 10.85 13.16 -16.32
N VAL A 506 11.08 12.32 -17.34
CA VAL A 506 11.94 11.12 -17.28
C VAL A 506 13.16 11.32 -18.17
N SER A 507 14.24 10.58 -17.91
CA SER A 507 15.40 10.54 -18.79
C SER A 507 15.13 9.73 -20.06
N ASP A 508 15.94 9.91 -21.10
CA ASP A 508 15.87 9.11 -22.33
C ASP A 508 16.19 7.63 -22.10
N THR A 509 17.14 7.32 -21.22
CA THR A 509 17.49 5.96 -20.82
C THR A 509 16.32 5.23 -20.13
N GLN A 510 15.42 5.96 -19.49
CA GLN A 510 14.28 5.43 -18.76
C GLN A 510 13.04 5.18 -19.63
N ILE A 511 12.96 5.69 -20.86
CA ILE A 511 11.74 5.57 -21.69
C ILE A 511 11.40 4.11 -22.01
N ALA A 512 12.40 3.27 -22.27
CA ALA A 512 12.18 1.85 -22.50
C ALA A 512 11.53 1.18 -21.29
N SER A 513 12.11 1.36 -20.10
CA SER A 513 11.58 0.84 -18.84
C SER A 513 10.20 1.42 -18.51
N PHE A 514 9.96 2.70 -18.80
CA PHE A 514 8.65 3.32 -18.64
C PHE A 514 7.59 2.62 -19.50
N LEU A 515 7.86 2.38 -20.79
CA LEU A 515 6.93 1.65 -21.67
C LEU A 515 6.76 0.19 -21.26
N GLN A 516 7.82 -0.46 -20.75
CA GLN A 516 7.73 -1.80 -20.16
C GLN A 516 6.75 -1.84 -18.98
N LEU A 517 6.81 -0.87 -18.07
CA LEU A 517 5.89 -0.78 -16.93
C LEU A 517 4.44 -0.58 -17.41
N PHE A 518 4.21 0.21 -18.45
CA PHE A 518 2.88 0.34 -19.06
C PHE A 518 2.39 -0.97 -19.70
N SER A 519 3.28 -1.78 -20.26
CA SER A 519 2.97 -3.11 -20.78
C SER A 519 2.40 -3.99 -19.66
N GLN A 520 3.14 -4.12 -18.56
CA GLN A 520 2.73 -4.86 -17.37
C GLN A 520 1.39 -4.35 -16.83
N TYR A 521 1.22 -3.03 -16.74
CA TYR A 521 -0.02 -2.42 -16.29
C TYR A 521 -1.23 -2.78 -17.16
N PHE A 522 -1.12 -2.67 -18.49
CA PHE A 522 -2.24 -3.01 -19.38
C PHE A 522 -2.53 -4.51 -19.42
N GLU A 523 -1.50 -5.36 -19.34
CA GLU A 523 -1.67 -6.82 -19.19
C GLU A 523 -2.46 -7.14 -17.92
N GLN A 524 -2.07 -6.55 -16.78
CA GLN A 524 -2.78 -6.70 -15.50
C GLN A 524 -4.22 -6.16 -15.57
N TYR A 525 -4.43 -5.03 -16.25
CA TYR A 525 -5.77 -4.44 -16.39
C TYR A 525 -6.67 -5.32 -17.25
N ILE A 526 -6.19 -5.83 -18.39
CA ILE A 526 -6.95 -6.77 -19.23
C ILE A 526 -7.31 -8.02 -18.42
N GLN A 527 -6.34 -8.60 -17.72
CA GLN A 527 -6.57 -9.78 -16.89
C GLN A 527 -7.64 -9.51 -15.83
N ALA A 528 -7.53 -8.41 -15.08
CA ALA A 528 -8.50 -8.06 -14.04
C ALA A 528 -9.90 -7.79 -14.60
N ASN A 529 -9.99 -7.14 -15.77
CA ASN A 529 -11.26 -6.85 -16.43
C ASN A 529 -11.96 -8.17 -16.82
N LEU A 530 -11.24 -9.10 -17.46
CA LEU A 530 -11.78 -10.41 -17.85
C LEU A 530 -12.15 -11.29 -16.64
N THR A 531 -11.31 -11.36 -15.61
CA THR A 531 -11.60 -12.19 -14.43
C THR A 531 -12.75 -11.62 -13.61
N SER A 532 -12.93 -10.30 -13.56
CA SER A 532 -14.05 -9.66 -12.85
C SER A 532 -15.42 -10.01 -13.44
N GLU A 533 -15.51 -10.37 -14.73
CA GLU A 533 -16.77 -10.78 -15.36
C GLU A 533 -17.25 -12.15 -14.86
N VAL A 534 -16.32 -13.02 -14.46
CA VAL A 534 -16.60 -14.40 -14.04
C VAL A 534 -16.67 -14.53 -12.51
N CYS A 535 -15.92 -13.70 -11.78
CA CYS A 535 -15.87 -13.76 -10.32
C CYS A 535 -17.06 -13.06 -9.64
N GLU A 536 -17.48 -13.57 -8.49
CA GLU A 536 -18.47 -12.90 -7.66
C GLU A 536 -17.94 -11.56 -7.12
N ARG A 537 -18.83 -10.57 -7.06
CA ARG A 537 -18.49 -9.25 -6.55
C ARG A 537 -18.34 -9.29 -5.02
N PRO A 538 -17.21 -8.81 -4.46
CA PRO A 538 -16.95 -8.91 -3.03
C PRO A 538 -17.91 -8.03 -2.22
N ARG A 539 -18.28 -8.52 -1.03
CA ARG A 539 -19.06 -7.75 -0.04
C ARG A 539 -18.10 -7.10 0.94
N ILE A 540 -18.11 -5.77 0.98
CA ILE A 540 -17.26 -5.01 1.91
C ILE A 540 -17.89 -5.05 3.30
N GLN A 541 -17.08 -5.44 4.28
CA GLN A 541 -17.44 -5.51 5.70
C GLN A 541 -16.57 -4.55 6.50
N TYR A 542 -17.01 -4.29 7.72
CA TYR A 542 -16.38 -3.33 8.62
C TYR A 542 -16.34 -3.92 10.02
N GLU A 543 -15.33 -3.52 10.78
CA GLU A 543 -15.22 -3.88 12.18
C GLU A 543 -16.41 -3.34 13.00
N PRO A 544 -16.82 -4.05 14.06
CA PRO A 544 -17.77 -3.53 15.06
C PRO A 544 -17.34 -2.18 15.66
N PHE A 545 -16.03 -1.92 15.63
CA PHE A 545 -15.40 -0.62 15.92
C PHE A 545 -16.16 0.59 15.33
N TRP A 546 -16.81 0.43 14.16
CA TRP A 546 -17.48 1.52 13.42
C TRP A 546 -18.97 1.72 13.74
N GLU A 547 -19.57 0.88 14.58
CA GLU A 547 -21.02 0.91 14.86
C GLU A 547 -21.46 2.25 15.50
N GLY A 548 -22.56 2.82 14.99
CA GLY A 548 -23.25 3.97 15.58
C GLY A 548 -22.59 5.36 15.43
N ARG A 549 -21.40 5.49 14.80
CA ARG A 549 -20.63 6.76 14.84
C ARG A 549 -20.12 7.34 13.52
N THR A 550 -20.25 6.63 12.39
CA THR A 550 -19.71 7.11 11.10
C THR A 550 -20.77 7.62 10.14
N ARG A 551 -20.50 8.76 9.48
CA ARG A 551 -21.23 9.18 8.29
C ARG A 551 -20.97 8.18 7.15
N PRO A 552 -21.93 7.96 6.24
CA PRO A 552 -21.77 7.07 5.11
C PRO A 552 -20.92 7.72 4.00
N SER A 553 -19.63 7.95 4.25
CA SER A 553 -18.67 8.27 3.18
C SER A 553 -18.12 6.97 2.62
N PRO A 554 -18.10 6.80 1.28
CA PRO A 554 -17.59 5.58 0.67
C PRO A 554 -16.08 5.45 0.93
N THR A 555 -15.62 4.25 1.27
CA THR A 555 -14.18 3.96 1.36
C THR A 555 -13.53 3.93 -0.03
N PHE A 556 -12.21 4.05 -0.08
CA PHE A 556 -11.47 3.97 -1.35
C PHE A 556 -11.74 2.66 -2.11
N VAL A 557 -11.83 1.53 -1.41
CA VAL A 557 -12.17 0.25 -2.04
C VAL A 557 -13.61 0.21 -2.53
N GLN A 558 -14.57 0.82 -1.80
CA GLN A 558 -15.93 1.00 -2.31
C GLN A 558 -15.95 1.84 -3.59
N LEU A 559 -15.15 2.91 -3.65
CA LEU A 559 -14.99 3.72 -4.84
C LEU A 559 -14.45 2.88 -6.01
N SER A 560 -13.41 2.07 -5.80
CA SER A 560 -12.89 1.15 -6.81
C SER A 560 -13.98 0.20 -7.33
N LEU A 561 -14.77 -0.41 -6.46
CA LEU A 561 -15.86 -1.29 -6.89
C LEU A 561 -16.93 -0.57 -7.73
N THR A 562 -17.14 0.73 -7.53
CA THR A 562 -18.14 1.49 -8.30
C THR A 562 -17.70 1.86 -9.72
N GLN A 563 -16.44 1.63 -10.07
CA GLN A 563 -15.93 2.00 -11.39
C GLN A 563 -16.50 1.10 -12.50
N PRO A 564 -16.71 1.66 -13.70
CA PRO A 564 -17.17 0.87 -14.84
C PRO A 564 -16.07 -0.06 -15.35
N PRO A 565 -16.44 -1.23 -15.93
CA PRO A 565 -15.50 -2.04 -16.70
C PRO A 565 -14.99 -1.25 -17.92
N ALA A 566 -13.72 -1.46 -18.25
CA ALA A 566 -13.14 -0.89 -19.47
C ALA A 566 -13.60 -1.69 -20.69
N THR A 567 -13.67 -1.05 -21.85
CA THR A 567 -13.93 -1.74 -23.11
C THR A 567 -12.67 -2.53 -23.51
N TYR A 568 -12.85 -3.84 -23.71
CA TYR A 568 -11.74 -4.77 -23.99
C TYR A 568 -10.92 -4.34 -25.22
N GLU A 569 -11.59 -3.91 -26.29
CA GLU A 569 -10.96 -3.47 -27.52
C GLU A 569 -10.01 -2.27 -27.33
N PHE A 570 -10.33 -1.35 -26.39
CA PHE A 570 -9.45 -0.23 -26.09
C PHE A 570 -8.21 -0.65 -25.33
N LEU A 571 -8.37 -1.49 -24.31
CA LEU A 571 -7.24 -2.00 -23.55
C LEU A 571 -6.27 -2.75 -24.45
N HIS A 572 -6.79 -3.56 -25.36
CA HIS A 572 -5.99 -4.29 -26.34
C HIS A 572 -5.25 -3.35 -27.29
N LEU A 573 -5.91 -2.30 -27.79
CA LEU A 573 -5.29 -1.28 -28.64
C LEU A 573 -4.17 -0.51 -27.91
N LEU A 574 -4.37 -0.18 -26.63
CA LEU A 574 -3.36 0.49 -25.80
C LEU A 574 -2.17 -0.44 -25.53
N LEU A 575 -2.41 -1.73 -25.27
CA LEU A 575 -1.35 -2.73 -25.10
C LEU A 575 -0.53 -2.90 -26.39
N GLN A 576 -1.18 -3.07 -27.54
CA GLN A 576 -0.53 -3.12 -28.85
C GLN A 576 0.37 -1.92 -29.11
N THR A 577 -0.15 -0.73 -28.80
CA THR A 577 0.59 0.52 -28.97
C THR A 577 1.80 0.54 -28.04
N THR A 578 1.63 0.12 -26.80
CA THR A 578 2.71 0.04 -25.83
C THR A 578 3.79 -0.93 -26.29
N HIS A 579 3.44 -2.14 -26.71
CA HIS A 579 4.36 -3.14 -27.24
C HIS A 579 5.15 -2.61 -28.45
N ALA A 580 4.45 -2.04 -29.44
CA ALA A 580 5.07 -1.51 -30.64
C ALA A 580 6.07 -0.39 -30.34
N PHE A 581 5.69 0.57 -29.49
CA PHE A 581 6.56 1.68 -29.11
C PHE A 581 7.70 1.22 -28.21
N HIS A 582 7.47 0.24 -27.33
CA HIS A 582 8.51 -0.34 -26.49
C HIS A 582 9.59 -1.03 -27.35
N ILE A 583 9.20 -1.86 -28.31
CA ILE A 583 10.11 -2.48 -29.28
C ILE A 583 10.87 -1.40 -30.06
N MET A 584 10.16 -0.38 -30.56
CA MET A 584 10.77 0.71 -31.33
C MET A 584 11.86 1.43 -30.52
N VAL A 585 11.61 1.71 -29.24
CA VAL A 585 12.56 2.40 -28.36
C VAL A 585 13.70 1.49 -27.92
N ALA A 586 13.39 0.28 -27.44
CA ALA A 586 14.38 -0.68 -26.93
C ALA A 586 15.44 -1.04 -27.99
N PHE A 587 15.02 -1.19 -29.25
CA PHE A 587 15.92 -1.50 -30.37
C PHE A 587 16.31 -0.26 -31.20
N SER A 588 16.04 0.96 -30.70
CA SER A 588 16.38 2.22 -31.37
C SER A 588 15.94 2.29 -32.84
N LEU A 589 14.79 1.70 -33.17
CA LEU A 589 14.27 1.63 -34.53
C LEU A 589 13.71 2.99 -34.96
N ARG A 590 14.13 3.42 -36.16
CA ARG A 590 13.57 4.62 -36.79
C ARG A 590 12.32 4.30 -37.59
N VAL A 591 11.20 4.89 -37.20
CA VAL A 591 9.89 4.80 -37.86
C VAL A 591 9.29 6.21 -37.92
N PRO A 592 9.19 6.84 -39.11
CA PRO A 592 8.57 8.15 -39.21
C PRO A 592 7.08 8.04 -38.90
N LYS A 593 6.57 8.91 -38.01
CA LYS A 593 5.14 8.98 -37.66
C LYS A 593 4.55 7.60 -37.27
N PRO A 594 5.08 6.94 -36.23
CA PRO A 594 4.78 5.54 -35.89
C PRO A 594 3.29 5.24 -35.73
N LEU A 595 2.49 6.15 -35.13
CA LEU A 595 1.02 5.98 -35.07
C LEU A 595 0.39 5.78 -36.46
N ASN A 596 0.83 6.52 -37.48
CA ASN A 596 0.34 6.37 -38.85
C ASN A 596 0.86 5.09 -39.53
N ALA A 597 2.04 4.64 -39.14
CA ALA A 597 2.67 3.44 -39.68
C ALA A 597 2.08 2.15 -39.09
N PHE A 598 1.51 2.21 -37.88
CA PHE A 598 1.03 1.04 -37.15
C PHE A 598 -0.49 0.95 -37.06
N PHE A 599 -1.22 2.08 -37.13
CA PHE A 599 -2.65 2.12 -36.87
C PHE A 599 -3.42 2.88 -37.96
N ASP A 600 -4.65 2.45 -38.22
CA ASP A 600 -5.57 3.18 -39.10
C ASP A 600 -6.10 4.46 -38.40
N SER A 601 -6.84 5.29 -39.14
CA SER A 601 -7.38 6.54 -38.58
C SER A 601 -8.35 6.33 -37.41
N ALA A 602 -9.09 5.22 -37.39
CA ALA A 602 -10.06 4.93 -36.34
C ALA A 602 -9.34 4.56 -35.04
N SER A 603 -8.40 3.63 -35.10
CA SER A 603 -7.52 3.26 -33.99
C SER A 603 -6.71 4.45 -33.48
N GLN A 604 -6.17 5.29 -34.36
CA GLN A 604 -5.45 6.50 -33.94
C GLN A 604 -6.34 7.45 -33.14
N SER A 605 -7.59 7.67 -33.57
CA SER A 605 -8.54 8.47 -32.80
C SER A 605 -8.89 7.79 -31.47
N GLY A 606 -9.05 6.46 -31.49
CA GLY A 606 -9.42 5.66 -30.31
C GLY A 606 -8.38 5.70 -29.19
N LEU A 607 -7.09 5.79 -29.52
CA LEU A 607 -6.00 5.86 -28.52
C LEU A 607 -6.12 7.01 -27.51
N PHE A 608 -6.84 8.07 -27.87
CA PHE A 608 -6.99 9.28 -27.06
C PHE A 608 -8.42 9.49 -26.54
N THR A 609 -9.32 8.53 -26.78
CA THR A 609 -10.69 8.55 -26.24
C THR A 609 -10.74 7.91 -24.86
N ASP A 610 -11.86 8.10 -24.16
CA ASP A 610 -12.07 7.48 -22.84
C ASP A 610 -12.24 5.96 -22.95
N ILE A 611 -11.65 5.24 -22.00
CA ILE A 611 -11.53 3.78 -22.00
C ILE A 611 -12.86 3.03 -21.80
N HIS A 612 -13.88 3.74 -21.32
CA HIS A 612 -15.24 3.22 -21.13
C HIS A 612 -16.21 3.61 -22.27
N SER A 613 -15.72 4.30 -23.31
CA SER A 613 -16.55 4.76 -24.41
C SER A 613 -17.11 3.59 -25.22
N LYS A 614 -18.43 3.43 -25.22
CA LYS A 614 -19.12 2.38 -26.01
C LYS A 614 -19.16 2.68 -27.51
N SER A 615 -18.68 3.86 -27.92
CA SER A 615 -18.77 4.35 -29.30
C SER A 615 -17.65 3.86 -30.20
N PHE A 616 -16.60 3.27 -29.63
CA PHE A 616 -15.47 2.76 -30.38
C PHE A 616 -15.65 1.28 -30.67
N SER A 617 -15.45 0.92 -31.94
CA SER A 617 -15.35 -0.44 -32.39
C SER A 617 -14.12 -0.54 -33.26
N VAL A 618 -13.24 -1.50 -32.98
CA VAL A 618 -12.10 -1.78 -33.84
C VAL A 618 -12.66 -2.23 -35.19
N SER A 619 -12.23 -1.55 -36.25
CA SER A 619 -12.57 -1.93 -37.61
C SER A 619 -12.14 -3.37 -37.86
N ARG A 620 -13.10 -4.30 -37.97
CA ARG A 620 -12.85 -5.70 -38.39
C ARG A 620 -12.61 -5.81 -39.90
N ILE A 621 -12.45 -4.67 -40.59
CA ILE A 621 -12.14 -4.62 -42.02
C ILE A 621 -10.68 -5.04 -42.20
N VAL A 622 -10.41 -5.82 -43.24
CA VAL A 622 -9.04 -6.18 -43.64
C VAL A 622 -8.19 -4.91 -43.71
N PRO A 623 -7.05 -4.85 -42.99
CA PRO A 623 -6.22 -3.65 -42.97
C PRO A 623 -5.73 -3.29 -44.37
N ASP A 624 -5.53 -1.99 -44.64
CA ASP A 624 -4.95 -1.51 -45.90
C ASP A 624 -3.61 -2.22 -46.16
N SER A 625 -3.38 -2.67 -47.40
CA SER A 625 -2.14 -3.34 -47.81
C SER A 625 -0.90 -2.52 -47.48
N LYS A 626 -0.96 -1.18 -47.60
CA LYS A 626 0.14 -0.28 -47.22
C LYS A 626 0.45 -0.29 -45.72
N LEU A 627 -0.60 -0.43 -44.91
CA LEU A 627 -0.49 -0.50 -43.46
C LEU A 627 0.15 -1.84 -43.06
N VAL A 628 -0.32 -2.95 -43.65
CA VAL A 628 0.28 -4.29 -43.44
C VAL A 628 1.74 -4.32 -43.88
N GLU A 629 2.10 -3.68 -45.00
CA GLU A 629 3.49 -3.58 -45.46
C GLU A 629 4.36 -2.82 -44.45
N SER A 630 3.87 -1.69 -43.93
CA SER A 630 4.56 -0.88 -42.92
C SER A 630 4.80 -1.65 -41.62
N ARG A 631 3.77 -2.36 -41.14
CA ARG A 631 3.82 -3.26 -39.98
C ARG A 631 4.81 -4.41 -40.20
N THR A 632 4.73 -5.07 -41.35
CA THR A 632 5.62 -6.16 -41.74
C THR A 632 7.07 -5.71 -41.71
N LYS A 633 7.40 -4.60 -42.39
CA LYS A 633 8.76 -4.05 -42.42
C LYS A 633 9.28 -3.71 -41.02
N PHE A 634 8.42 -3.20 -40.14
CA PHE A 634 8.78 -2.91 -38.76
C PHE A 634 9.11 -4.19 -37.96
N LEU A 635 8.23 -5.19 -38.00
CA LEU A 635 8.40 -6.44 -37.23
C LEU A 635 9.62 -7.25 -37.70
N LEU A 636 9.88 -7.30 -39.02
CA LEU A 636 11.08 -7.96 -39.55
C LEU A 636 12.35 -7.29 -39.05
N ARG A 637 12.41 -5.94 -39.06
CA ARG A 637 13.55 -5.18 -38.51
C ARG A 637 13.70 -5.39 -37.00
N ALA A 638 12.59 -5.51 -36.27
CA ALA A 638 12.62 -5.82 -34.85
C ALA A 638 13.21 -7.22 -34.60
N LEU A 639 12.78 -8.24 -35.34
CA LEU A 639 13.35 -9.60 -35.25
C LEU A 639 14.86 -9.62 -35.51
N THR A 640 15.31 -8.94 -36.56
CA THR A 640 16.75 -8.81 -36.87
C THR A 640 17.52 -8.24 -35.67
N ASN A 641 17.00 -7.22 -34.97
CA ASN A 641 17.66 -6.64 -33.80
C ASN A 641 17.57 -7.53 -32.54
N VAL A 642 16.47 -8.24 -32.35
CA VAL A 642 16.28 -9.16 -31.22
C VAL A 642 17.27 -10.32 -31.27
N ILE A 643 17.56 -10.84 -32.46
CA ILE A 643 18.51 -11.94 -32.64
C ILE A 643 19.93 -11.53 -32.25
N GLN A 644 20.29 -10.25 -32.36
CA GLN A 644 21.57 -9.72 -31.89
C GLN A 644 21.71 -9.71 -30.35
N LEU A 645 20.64 -10.03 -29.60
CA LEU A 645 20.71 -10.16 -28.13
C LEU A 645 21.19 -11.55 -27.66
N ILE A 646 21.33 -12.51 -28.57
CA ILE A 646 21.78 -13.86 -28.23
C ILE A 646 23.25 -13.80 -27.78
N GLN A 647 23.53 -14.35 -26.60
CA GLN A 647 24.88 -14.46 -26.07
C GLN A 647 25.34 -15.92 -26.09
N THR A 648 26.62 -16.16 -26.36
CA THR A 648 27.23 -17.49 -26.40
C THR A 648 28.17 -17.68 -25.23
N ASP A 649 27.95 -18.72 -24.44
CA ASP A 649 28.84 -19.16 -23.36
C ASP A 649 29.42 -20.54 -23.66
N LEU A 650 30.52 -20.88 -22.99
CA LEU A 650 31.10 -22.22 -23.01
C LEU A 650 30.79 -22.93 -21.69
N ASN A 651 30.18 -24.11 -21.78
CA ASN A 651 30.04 -24.98 -20.63
C ASN A 651 31.40 -25.51 -20.15
N PRO A 652 31.49 -26.00 -18.90
CA PRO A 652 32.69 -26.67 -18.38
C PRO A 652 33.18 -27.83 -19.25
N ASP A 653 32.27 -28.47 -19.99
CA ASP A 653 32.53 -29.59 -20.90
C ASP A 653 32.98 -29.14 -22.31
N GLY A 654 33.08 -27.84 -22.56
CA GLY A 654 33.51 -27.26 -23.84
C GLY A 654 32.42 -27.09 -24.89
N GLU A 655 31.16 -27.40 -24.57
CA GLU A 655 30.02 -27.19 -25.45
C GLU A 655 29.54 -25.73 -25.45
N VAL A 656 29.12 -25.23 -26.62
CA VAL A 656 28.57 -23.88 -26.76
C VAL A 656 27.11 -23.88 -26.28
N VAL A 657 26.78 -22.97 -25.36
CA VAL A 657 25.42 -22.73 -24.88
C VAL A 657 24.96 -21.35 -25.30
N TYR A 658 23.76 -21.29 -25.88
CA TYR A 658 23.13 -20.04 -26.27
C TYR A 658 22.21 -19.53 -25.16
N GLN A 659 22.50 -18.34 -24.63
CA GLN A 659 21.61 -17.65 -23.70
C GLN A 659 20.48 -16.94 -24.46
N VAL A 660 19.36 -17.64 -24.64
CA VAL A 660 18.16 -17.12 -25.33
C VAL A 660 17.15 -16.44 -24.39
N ASN A 661 17.36 -16.49 -23.07
CA ASN A 661 16.41 -15.97 -22.07
C ASN A 661 16.04 -14.51 -22.28
N ARG A 662 16.98 -13.70 -22.79
CA ARG A 662 16.75 -12.27 -23.07
C ARG A 662 16.00 -12.05 -24.38
N CYS A 663 16.13 -12.91 -25.39
CA CYS A 663 15.48 -12.73 -26.68
C CYS A 663 14.08 -13.34 -26.75
N THR A 664 13.83 -14.46 -26.06
CA THR A 664 12.55 -15.20 -26.12
C THR A 664 11.31 -14.35 -25.84
N PRO A 665 11.27 -13.51 -24.78
CA PRO A 665 10.10 -12.67 -24.51
C PRO A 665 9.83 -11.64 -25.63
N TRP A 666 10.88 -11.11 -26.26
CA TRP A 666 10.75 -10.19 -27.39
C TRP A 666 10.24 -10.88 -28.64
N ILE A 667 10.71 -12.10 -28.93
CA ILE A 667 10.23 -12.89 -30.06
C ILE A 667 8.74 -13.20 -29.88
N SER A 668 8.31 -13.66 -28.69
CA SER A 668 6.89 -13.92 -28.41
C SER A 668 6.03 -12.69 -28.68
N ARG A 669 6.43 -11.54 -28.12
CA ARG A 669 5.72 -10.26 -28.28
C ARG A 669 5.66 -9.79 -29.74
N ILE A 670 6.72 -10.00 -30.53
CA ILE A 670 6.72 -9.69 -31.97
C ILE A 670 5.74 -10.61 -32.73
N MET A 671 5.71 -11.90 -32.40
CA MET A 671 4.82 -12.86 -33.04
C MET A 671 3.35 -12.58 -32.68
N GLU A 672 3.06 -12.24 -31.42
CA GLU A 672 1.72 -11.81 -30.96
C GLU A 672 1.26 -10.56 -31.70
N LEU A 673 2.08 -9.50 -31.74
CA LEU A 673 1.79 -8.31 -32.54
C LEU A 673 1.58 -8.64 -34.01
N GLY A 674 2.36 -9.55 -34.58
CA GLY A 674 2.22 -10.01 -35.95
C GLY A 674 0.84 -10.61 -36.23
N ALA A 675 0.40 -11.53 -35.36
CA ALA A 675 -0.92 -12.14 -35.45
C ALA A 675 -2.05 -11.10 -35.35
N GLU A 676 -1.96 -10.21 -34.37
CA GLU A 676 -2.95 -9.16 -34.14
C GLU A 676 -3.01 -8.12 -35.27
N TRP A 677 -1.89 -7.89 -35.95
CA TRP A 677 -1.76 -6.93 -37.05
C TRP A 677 -1.99 -7.53 -38.43
N SER A 678 -2.39 -8.81 -38.51
CA SER A 678 -2.60 -9.55 -39.75
C SER A 678 -1.32 -9.65 -40.61
N VAL A 679 -0.15 -9.71 -39.97
CA VAL A 679 1.13 -10.04 -40.62
C VAL A 679 1.28 -11.56 -40.62
N SER A 680 1.73 -12.13 -41.73
CA SER A 680 1.91 -13.59 -41.85
C SER A 680 2.88 -14.11 -40.79
N SER A 681 2.41 -14.99 -39.90
CA SER A 681 3.24 -15.68 -38.92
C SER A 681 4.34 -16.52 -39.60
N ASP A 682 4.04 -17.08 -40.77
CA ASP A 682 5.00 -17.86 -41.55
C ASP A 682 6.14 -16.98 -42.08
N LEU A 683 5.82 -15.77 -42.56
CA LEU A 683 6.81 -14.79 -42.99
C LEU A 683 7.76 -14.40 -41.83
N LEU A 684 7.21 -14.18 -40.63
CA LEU A 684 8.00 -13.85 -39.45
C LEU A 684 8.90 -15.02 -39.01
N ARG A 685 8.37 -16.26 -39.01
CA ARG A 685 9.15 -17.47 -38.70
C ARG A 685 10.26 -17.71 -39.71
N ARG A 686 9.97 -17.58 -41.01
CA ARG A 686 10.97 -17.68 -42.07
C ARG A 686 12.10 -16.67 -41.90
N HIS A 687 11.74 -15.42 -41.62
CA HIS A 687 12.72 -14.36 -41.35
C HIS A 687 13.56 -14.68 -40.12
N GLN A 688 12.94 -15.14 -39.03
CA GLN A 688 13.65 -15.58 -37.81
C GLN A 688 14.68 -16.68 -38.12
N VAL A 689 14.30 -17.71 -38.87
CA VAL A 689 15.21 -18.80 -39.28
C VAL A 689 16.35 -18.26 -40.14
N CYS A 690 16.03 -17.41 -41.12
CA CYS A 690 17.03 -16.78 -41.99
C CYS A 690 18.04 -15.94 -41.20
N GLU A 691 17.59 -15.15 -40.23
CA GLU A 691 18.45 -14.30 -39.40
C GLU A 691 19.33 -15.10 -38.43
N LEU A 692 18.82 -16.21 -37.87
CA LEU A 692 19.63 -17.13 -37.06
C LEU A 692 20.73 -17.79 -37.91
N TYR A 693 20.39 -18.30 -39.10
CA TYR A 693 21.37 -18.76 -40.08
C TYR A 693 22.21 -17.63 -40.67
N ALA A 694 21.83 -16.36 -40.61
CA ALA A 694 22.73 -15.29 -41.02
C ALA A 694 23.78 -15.03 -39.92
N SER A 695 23.36 -15.09 -38.66
CA SER A 695 24.14 -14.75 -37.46
C SER A 695 24.90 -15.93 -36.82
N GLY A 696 25.10 -17.05 -37.53
CA GLY A 696 25.89 -18.18 -37.01
C GLY A 696 25.15 -19.19 -36.11
N TYR A 697 23.88 -18.95 -35.77
CA TYR A 697 23.13 -19.72 -34.78
C TYR A 697 22.37 -20.92 -35.38
N ASP A 698 23.09 -21.78 -36.10
CA ASP A 698 22.50 -22.85 -36.93
C ASP A 698 21.67 -23.85 -36.12
N GLN A 699 22.12 -24.23 -34.92
CA GLN A 699 21.40 -25.15 -34.04
C GLN A 699 20.04 -24.58 -33.61
N LEU A 700 19.99 -23.31 -33.19
CA LEU A 700 18.73 -22.64 -32.84
C LEU A 700 17.80 -22.51 -34.06
N ALA A 701 18.37 -22.25 -35.25
CA ALA A 701 17.60 -22.17 -36.47
C ALA A 701 16.94 -23.52 -36.85
N GLN A 702 17.65 -24.63 -36.65
CA GLN A 702 17.14 -25.98 -36.88
C GLN A 702 15.94 -26.33 -35.98
N GLU A 703 15.92 -25.87 -34.73
CA GLU A 703 14.79 -26.09 -33.81
C GLU A 703 13.51 -25.39 -34.28
N ILE A 704 13.64 -24.24 -34.95
CA ILE A 704 12.49 -23.43 -35.39
C ILE A 704 12.03 -23.81 -36.80
N THR A 705 12.92 -24.36 -37.63
CA THR A 705 12.64 -24.74 -39.02
C THR A 705 11.37 -25.61 -39.19
N PRO A 706 11.07 -26.60 -38.33
CA PRO A 706 9.85 -27.40 -38.42
C PRO A 706 8.55 -26.60 -38.26
N LEU A 707 8.60 -25.38 -37.73
CA LEU A 707 7.44 -24.51 -37.53
C LEU A 707 7.09 -23.66 -38.76
N VAL A 708 7.87 -23.78 -39.84
CA VAL A 708 7.66 -23.06 -41.10
C VAL A 708 6.84 -23.91 -42.07
N SER A 709 5.78 -23.33 -42.63
CA SER A 709 4.89 -23.93 -43.61
C SER A 709 5.43 -23.80 -45.05
N GLU A 710 5.95 -22.63 -45.43
CA GLU A 710 6.52 -22.41 -46.77
C GLU A 710 7.98 -22.88 -46.88
N THR A 711 8.19 -24.19 -46.79
CA THR A 711 9.52 -24.82 -46.75
C THR A 711 10.35 -24.61 -48.02
N SER A 712 9.74 -24.59 -49.20
CA SER A 712 10.44 -24.38 -50.48
C SER A 712 11.02 -22.97 -50.60
N LEU A 713 10.24 -21.96 -50.21
CA LEU A 713 10.68 -20.57 -50.20
C LEU A 713 11.76 -20.36 -49.13
N LEU A 714 11.61 -20.96 -47.95
CA LEU A 714 12.66 -20.96 -46.93
C LEU A 714 13.95 -21.58 -47.47
N GLY A 715 13.90 -22.77 -48.09
CA GLY A 715 15.06 -23.44 -48.66
C GLY A 715 15.80 -22.57 -49.68
N SER A 716 15.06 -21.84 -50.52
CA SER A 716 15.62 -20.91 -51.51
C SER A 716 16.31 -19.70 -50.85
N GLN A 717 15.71 -19.15 -49.79
CA GLN A 717 16.31 -18.06 -49.01
C GLN A 717 17.58 -18.51 -48.26
N LEU A 718 17.54 -19.71 -47.67
CA LEU A 718 18.68 -20.31 -46.97
C LEU A 718 19.82 -20.66 -47.92
N LEU A 719 19.53 -21.08 -49.15
CA LEU A 719 20.55 -21.30 -50.19
C LEU A 719 21.37 -20.04 -50.44
N VAL A 720 20.71 -18.88 -50.55
CA VAL A 720 21.39 -17.59 -50.70
C VAL A 720 22.29 -17.28 -49.50
N ILE A 721 21.81 -17.52 -48.27
CA ILE A 721 22.60 -17.31 -47.04
C ILE A 721 23.83 -18.23 -47.00
N LEU A 722 23.68 -19.52 -47.33
CA LEU A 722 24.79 -20.46 -47.44
C LEU A 722 25.82 -19.97 -48.46
N GLY A 723 25.37 -19.53 -49.64
CA GLY A 723 26.24 -18.97 -50.67
C GLY A 723 27.01 -17.74 -50.19
N LEU A 724 26.36 -16.84 -49.46
CA LEU A 724 27.00 -15.65 -48.91
C LEU A 724 28.01 -15.98 -47.79
N ARG A 725 27.71 -16.93 -46.90
CA ARG A 725 28.69 -17.43 -45.91
C ARG A 725 29.92 -18.04 -46.59
N MET A 726 29.69 -18.85 -47.61
CA MET A 726 30.77 -19.45 -48.40
C MET A 726 31.62 -18.38 -49.10
N LYS A 727 30.98 -17.36 -49.69
CA LYS A 727 31.66 -16.21 -50.29
C LYS A 727 32.49 -15.42 -49.27
N LEU A 728 31.99 -15.24 -48.05
CA LEU A 728 32.71 -14.57 -46.96
C LEU A 728 33.95 -15.37 -46.54
N VAL A 729 33.84 -16.69 -46.38
CA VAL A 729 34.96 -17.58 -46.09
C VAL A 729 36.02 -17.49 -47.21
N LEU A 730 35.60 -17.50 -48.48
CA LEU A 730 36.50 -17.36 -49.64
C LEU A 730 37.32 -16.06 -49.62
N GLN A 731 36.69 -14.95 -49.25
CA GLN A 731 37.33 -13.63 -49.20
C GLN A 731 38.29 -13.51 -48.01
N ASN A 732 37.92 -14.05 -46.84
CA ASN A 732 38.66 -13.87 -45.59
C ASN A 732 39.75 -14.92 -45.35
N THR A 733 39.75 -16.03 -46.09
CA THR A 733 40.71 -17.12 -45.85
C THR A 733 42.14 -16.74 -46.26
N LYS A 734 43.10 -16.90 -45.35
CA LYS A 734 44.55 -16.79 -45.63
C LYS A 734 45.18 -18.13 -46.04
N ASN A 735 44.46 -19.23 -45.88
CA ASN A 735 44.90 -20.57 -46.24
C ASN A 735 44.95 -20.74 -47.77
N THR A 736 46.16 -20.76 -48.32
CA THR A 736 46.44 -20.95 -49.75
C THR A 736 45.91 -22.29 -50.29
N GLN A 737 45.79 -23.31 -49.43
CA GLN A 737 45.25 -24.62 -49.83
C GLN A 737 43.72 -24.63 -49.89
N LEU A 738 43.05 -23.98 -48.94
CA LEU A 738 41.59 -23.80 -48.99
C LEU A 738 41.19 -23.02 -50.25
N LYS A 739 41.99 -22.00 -50.62
CA LYS A 739 41.85 -21.25 -51.87
C LYS A 739 42.06 -22.12 -53.11
N SER A 740 43.03 -23.03 -53.12
CA SER A 740 43.23 -23.95 -54.26
C SER A 740 42.13 -24.99 -54.38
N THR A 741 41.65 -25.56 -53.27
CA THR A 741 40.58 -26.57 -53.27
C THR A 741 39.24 -25.95 -53.68
N LEU A 742 38.98 -24.71 -53.25
CA LEU A 742 37.80 -23.95 -53.67
C LEU A 742 37.93 -23.36 -55.09
N SER A 743 39.13 -23.19 -55.63
CA SER A 743 39.31 -22.82 -57.05
C SER A 743 38.96 -23.95 -58.02
N CYS A 744 38.76 -25.17 -57.51
CA CYS A 744 38.30 -26.34 -58.27
C CYS A 744 36.76 -26.51 -58.26
N LEU A 745 36.01 -25.54 -57.72
CA LEU A 745 34.55 -25.55 -57.76
C LEU A 745 34.04 -25.58 -59.21
N SER A 746 32.87 -26.21 -59.41
CA SER A 746 32.20 -26.19 -60.71
C SER A 746 32.04 -24.75 -61.23
N PRO A 747 32.21 -24.50 -62.54
CA PRO A 747 31.99 -23.18 -63.13
C PRO A 747 30.61 -22.60 -62.78
N SER A 748 29.59 -23.44 -62.61
CA SER A 748 28.24 -23.04 -62.20
C SER A 748 28.19 -22.46 -60.79
N ILE A 749 28.89 -23.07 -59.82
CA ILE A 749 28.96 -22.58 -58.44
C ILE A 749 29.72 -21.26 -58.39
N THR A 750 30.85 -21.17 -59.10
CA THR A 750 31.69 -19.97 -59.13
C THR A 750 30.93 -18.78 -59.73
N ALA A 751 30.29 -18.96 -60.88
CA ALA A 751 29.48 -17.91 -61.52
C ALA A 751 28.29 -17.47 -60.65
N TRP A 752 27.65 -18.41 -59.95
CA TRP A 752 26.55 -18.11 -59.04
C TRP A 752 27.03 -17.33 -57.79
N LEU A 753 28.12 -17.76 -57.15
CA LEU A 753 28.72 -17.04 -56.01
C LEU A 753 29.16 -15.63 -56.41
N ASP A 754 29.71 -15.45 -57.61
CA ASP A 754 30.08 -14.13 -58.12
C ASP A 754 28.86 -13.21 -58.29
N ALA A 755 27.72 -13.76 -58.71
CA ALA A 755 26.45 -13.05 -58.84
C ALA A 755 25.81 -12.65 -57.50
N LEU A 756 26.18 -13.29 -56.38
CA LEU A 756 25.66 -12.93 -55.05
C LEU A 756 26.28 -11.61 -54.56
N ASN A 757 25.45 -10.63 -54.22
CA ASN A 757 25.93 -9.36 -53.68
C ASN A 757 26.08 -9.42 -52.15
N LEU A 758 27.32 -9.39 -51.65
CA LEU A 758 27.61 -9.08 -50.25
C LEU A 758 27.36 -7.59 -50.04
N THR A 759 26.22 -7.23 -49.46
CA THR A 759 25.97 -5.86 -49.04
C THR A 759 26.38 -5.70 -47.57
N ASN A 760 26.96 -4.55 -47.22
CA ASN A 760 27.35 -4.23 -45.83
C ASN A 760 26.15 -4.20 -44.85
N GLU A 761 24.92 -4.26 -45.35
CA GLU A 761 23.69 -4.26 -44.55
C GLU A 761 23.25 -5.66 -44.10
N MET A 762 23.82 -6.74 -44.66
CA MET A 762 23.53 -8.10 -44.22
C MET A 762 24.51 -8.53 -43.14
N ASN A 763 24.02 -8.75 -41.92
CA ASN A 763 24.79 -9.36 -40.82
C ASN A 763 25.02 -10.84 -41.14
N ILE A 764 26.09 -11.16 -41.86
CA ILE A 764 26.46 -12.53 -42.20
C ILE A 764 27.75 -12.87 -41.47
N GLU A 765 27.68 -13.85 -40.58
CA GLU A 765 28.83 -14.36 -39.85
C GLU A 765 29.49 -15.54 -40.57
N SER A 766 30.80 -15.65 -40.42
CA SER A 766 31.58 -16.78 -40.94
C SER A 766 31.50 -17.93 -39.95
N THR A 767 30.98 -19.08 -40.37
CA THR A 767 30.92 -20.32 -39.58
C THR A 767 31.92 -21.38 -40.09
N GLU A 768 32.07 -22.46 -39.33
CA GLU A 768 32.94 -23.57 -39.70
C GLU A 768 32.46 -24.29 -40.97
N LEU A 769 33.41 -24.84 -41.75
CA LEU A 769 33.09 -25.57 -42.99
C LEU A 769 32.23 -26.82 -42.74
N ALA A 770 32.39 -27.47 -41.59
CA ALA A 770 31.57 -28.62 -41.20
C ALA A 770 30.10 -28.22 -41.00
N ALA A 771 29.85 -27.13 -40.26
CA ALA A 771 28.49 -26.61 -40.07
C ALA A 771 27.83 -26.18 -41.40
N MET A 772 28.61 -25.63 -42.34
CA MET A 772 28.11 -25.29 -43.68
C MET A 772 27.72 -26.53 -44.50
N ALA A 773 28.42 -27.67 -44.33
CA ALA A 773 28.05 -28.92 -44.98
C ALA A 773 26.71 -29.44 -44.44
N ASP A 774 26.51 -29.46 -43.12
CA ASP A 774 25.24 -29.84 -42.51
C ASP A 774 24.09 -28.88 -42.90
N PHE A 775 24.40 -27.59 -43.01
CA PHE A 775 23.46 -26.58 -43.49
C PHE A 775 23.03 -26.84 -44.94
N SER A 776 23.96 -27.23 -45.82
CA SER A 776 23.65 -27.58 -47.21
C SER A 776 22.72 -28.79 -47.33
N GLN A 777 22.91 -29.82 -46.50
CA GLN A 777 22.03 -30.98 -46.45
C GLN A 777 20.63 -30.61 -45.95
N THR A 778 20.55 -29.67 -45.01
CA THR A 778 19.28 -29.12 -44.51
C THR A 778 18.50 -28.41 -45.63
N ILE A 779 19.18 -27.59 -46.44
CA ILE A 779 18.58 -26.88 -47.58
C ILE A 779 18.05 -27.87 -48.63
N VAL A 780 18.81 -28.92 -48.91
CA VAL A 780 18.34 -30.04 -49.75
C VAL A 780 17.06 -30.60 -49.13
N ASN A 781 17.01 -30.97 -47.85
CA ASN A 781 15.78 -31.54 -47.28
C ASN A 781 14.53 -30.62 -47.34
N LEU A 782 14.71 -29.30 -47.46
CA LEU A 782 13.62 -28.33 -47.58
C LEU A 782 13.11 -28.11 -49.02
N LEU A 783 13.92 -28.39 -50.03
CA LEU A 783 13.61 -28.15 -51.44
C LEU A 783 13.03 -29.41 -52.12
N PRO A 784 11.84 -29.35 -52.74
CA PRO A 784 11.32 -30.41 -53.59
C PRO A 784 12.26 -30.76 -54.75
N GLU A 785 12.20 -32.01 -55.24
CA GLU A 785 13.07 -32.50 -56.32
C GLU A 785 12.91 -31.74 -57.65
N ASP A 786 11.73 -31.17 -57.89
CA ASP A 786 11.39 -30.39 -59.09
C ASP A 786 11.67 -28.88 -58.94
N HIS A 787 12.18 -28.43 -57.79
CA HIS A 787 12.44 -27.01 -57.54
C HIS A 787 13.64 -26.49 -58.33
N GLN A 788 13.57 -25.25 -58.82
CA GLN A 788 14.61 -24.64 -59.66
C GLN A 788 15.97 -24.54 -58.93
N ASP A 789 15.93 -24.24 -57.63
CA ASP A 789 17.13 -24.10 -56.78
C ASP A 789 17.71 -25.45 -56.29
N ARG A 790 17.00 -26.57 -56.52
CA ARG A 790 17.41 -27.93 -56.08
C ARG A 790 18.77 -28.32 -56.65
N HIS A 791 19.00 -27.99 -57.92
CA HIS A 791 20.24 -28.34 -58.61
C HIS A 791 21.46 -27.67 -57.94
N MET A 792 21.36 -26.37 -57.63
CA MET A 792 22.44 -25.64 -56.97
C MET A 792 22.66 -26.11 -55.53
N ALA A 793 21.58 -26.44 -54.80
CA ALA A 793 21.69 -27.00 -53.45
C ALA A 793 22.43 -28.36 -53.44
N ASN A 794 22.11 -29.26 -54.38
CA ASN A 794 22.79 -30.56 -54.50
C ASN A 794 24.27 -30.40 -54.85
N LEU A 795 24.61 -29.49 -55.78
CA LEU A 795 26.00 -29.21 -56.14
C LEU A 795 26.81 -28.72 -54.92
N LEU A 796 26.24 -27.89 -54.07
CA LEU A 796 26.89 -27.43 -52.83
C LEU A 796 27.01 -28.54 -51.79
N ALA A 797 25.96 -29.36 -51.62
CA ALA A 797 25.96 -30.50 -50.70
C ALA A 797 26.95 -31.60 -51.08
N GLU A 798 27.26 -31.77 -52.37
CA GLU A 798 28.31 -32.67 -52.82
C GLU A 798 29.72 -32.09 -52.64
N CYS A 799 29.89 -30.77 -52.85
CA CYS A 799 31.18 -30.11 -52.80
C CYS A 799 31.68 -29.86 -51.36
N LEU A 800 30.82 -29.39 -50.46
CA LEU A 800 31.20 -28.95 -49.11
C LEU A 800 31.81 -30.06 -48.24
N PRO A 801 31.27 -31.29 -48.18
CA PRO A 801 31.88 -32.39 -47.44
C PRO A 801 33.28 -32.78 -47.94
N GLN A 802 33.52 -32.70 -49.26
CA GLN A 802 34.84 -32.97 -49.84
C GLN A 802 35.86 -31.90 -49.43
N ILE A 803 35.43 -30.65 -49.35
CA ILE A 803 36.26 -29.53 -48.87
C ILE A 803 36.55 -29.68 -47.37
N VAL A 804 35.58 -30.12 -46.56
CA VAL A 804 35.80 -30.42 -45.14
C VAL A 804 36.81 -31.54 -44.98
N HIS A 805 36.62 -32.67 -45.67
CA HIS A 805 37.50 -33.85 -45.59
C HIS A 805 38.95 -33.52 -45.96
N ASN A 806 39.17 -32.76 -47.03
CA ASN A 806 40.51 -32.36 -47.48
C ASN A 806 41.21 -31.36 -46.53
N ASN A 807 40.46 -30.69 -45.65
CA ASN A 807 41.00 -29.77 -44.65
C ASN A 807 41.17 -30.40 -43.25
N THR A 808 40.45 -31.48 -42.94
CA THR A 808 40.55 -32.22 -41.66
C THR A 808 41.49 -33.43 -41.73
N SER A 809 41.82 -33.94 -42.93
CA SER A 809 42.80 -35.01 -43.11
C SER A 809 44.24 -34.47 -43.02
N ARG A 810 44.59 -33.94 -41.83
CA ARG A 810 45.94 -33.88 -41.27
C ARG A 810 45.93 -33.61 -39.77
#